data_AF-A0A964QLG1-F1
#
_entry.id   AF-A0A964QLG1-F1
#
_cell.length_a   1.000
_cell.length_b   1.000
_cell.length_c   1.000
_cell.angle_alpha   90.00
_cell.angle_beta   90.00
_cell.angle_gamma   90.00
#
_symmetry.space_group_name_H-M   'P 1'
#
loop_
_entity.id
_entity.type
_entity.pdbx_description
1 polymer ?
#
loop_
_entity_poly.entity_id
_entity_poly.type
_entity_poly.pdbx_seq_one_letter_code
_entity_poly.pdbx_strand_id
1 'polypeptide(L)'
;MGRALSLALVLALWWGTGAGAQPDYGNRLGRHVADRSLYSAVGTAIQIRSLDPTVQRWYLPQELFQEYGRRQWRYTNYAKEYYRRYLEHSQEGSYLYDFYGDLVTRGWLIYNWRQTQPLSFESSAITKDGRYVSWFNRLILSSDASGDYSYTIMVGDEINTTLTPMTFRKAGFNGVATSLATSRVRSTALFSRVTLPIINVDAEVPTVSVENATNLSAGRVEADVNDFLTLGLTMVNAHNVNGSRESFRDNPFKGLLTSGQLERSLNLLVLRLSDDSPEDAEGGAVLFSEEVEITTSLRRQMQVGDSLQVVLRDTVITGSSLGFRGVREGGRLRKGFLTADGPESITLKYILSPESGVGEEGTLRLRLQQGLGLTLSEAEDAISAIRNVRFRLVLANDYRVEVASDRQTNPVGQPQFLVVSRAPGNIKNHLNQREVVFDYGLPTANQIYGMTAEVRDFRGFDFYGEFDINTQYRKYPTTIAKKHRSIAGIGGDRRSVGWMANISRRSGPWRFFLEGFGMDERYTTTILPVDGRGVSDYSPEATSRLYDLVDDNDDNDRHPDQQRIFQGSLIPIPGQDFKIHPEGVADPAVFPGYDENGDFISDFNQNSNGDRENFFPDYEEPFLRYSSDRPEFLFGIDLNNNGWVDRFENDDLPDYPYRKDHWGHNLYASVQVLPEIELTAGQLSQELHAANRQNHTRYGIFSFERDWPTLGRVRVYEMLKKAEDNISDELSQWLIPETRFGQPGETSGRNQPVPDPLAGENTWINTLYGDWEYHSPHWWSMRHRFKWETWRQREAKVQLQRDDQGQVLRDAQGEALVAFDPLGPEERYGRETSGFLGLIDKADYLFSWRQLSFQPRVKSEWLSQVPFSRSLAKRRSWDELFCLLVQFQFFKDSNIQLGFEQRQFFELLADEKELAAGRPTGDFRGTVLAFQLTNTRPYLGYSLTTQLGIRYDRRSLEVMGREREDRTSGLAFLSVFAGL
;
A
#
# COMPACT_ATOMS: atom_id res chain seq x y z
N MET A 1 -64.75 -9.06 67.79
CA MET A 1 -66.22 -8.92 67.92
C MET A 1 -66.68 -7.93 66.85
N GLY A 2 -67.51 -8.28 65.87
CA GLY A 2 -68.29 -9.49 65.75
C GLY A 2 -68.65 -9.87 64.32
N ARG A 3 -69.16 -11.10 64.26
CA ARG A 3 -69.89 -11.77 63.18
C ARG A 3 -69.07 -12.49 62.12
N ALA A 4 -68.35 -13.49 62.64
CA ALA A 4 -68.53 -14.85 62.16
C ALA A 4 -69.97 -15.33 62.44
N LEU A 5 -70.62 -15.80 61.37
CA LEU A 5 -71.86 -16.57 61.25
C LEU A 5 -71.70 -17.15 59.83
N SER A 6 -70.94 -18.21 59.57
CA SER A 6 -70.82 -19.48 60.29
C SER A 6 -72.19 -20.06 60.62
N LEU A 7 -72.88 -20.57 59.61
CA LEU A 7 -73.22 -22.00 59.54
C LEU A 7 -74.10 -22.29 58.31
N ALA A 8 -73.70 -23.31 57.56
CA ALA A 8 -74.61 -24.32 57.01
C ALA A 8 -75.56 -23.95 55.85
N LEU A 9 -74.99 -23.50 54.73
CA LEU A 9 -75.45 -23.80 53.36
C LEU A 9 -74.20 -23.62 52.45
N VAL A 10 -73.50 -24.61 51.92
CA VAL A 10 -73.78 -26.02 51.67
C VAL A 10 -72.43 -26.73 51.57
N LEU A 11 -72.13 -27.55 52.58
CA LEU A 11 -71.13 -28.61 52.52
C LEU A 11 -71.80 -29.80 51.80
N ALA A 12 -71.80 -29.80 50.46
CA ALA A 12 -72.13 -30.96 49.61
C ALA A 12 -71.84 -30.62 48.13
N LEU A 13 -71.04 -31.46 47.46
CA LEU A 13 -70.42 -31.38 46.12
C LEU A 13 -68.94 -30.98 46.22
N TRP A 14 -68.02 -31.82 46.70
CA TRP A 14 -67.73 -33.18 46.20
C TRP A 14 -67.64 -33.24 44.67
N TRP A 15 -66.39 -33.37 44.20
CA TRP A 15 -65.92 -33.85 42.90
C TRP A 15 -66.46 -33.20 41.61
N GLY A 16 -65.56 -32.51 40.92
CA GLY A 16 -65.76 -32.08 39.54
C GLY A 16 -64.43 -31.66 38.91
N THR A 17 -63.72 -32.65 38.40
CA THR A 17 -62.62 -32.53 37.44
C THR A 17 -62.79 -31.40 36.44
N GLY A 18 -61.72 -30.66 36.24
CA GLY A 18 -61.50 -29.84 35.06
C GLY A 18 -60.01 -29.74 34.84
N ALA A 19 -59.37 -30.88 34.56
CA ALA A 19 -58.07 -30.93 33.90
C ALA A 19 -58.20 -30.18 32.57
N GLY A 20 -58.06 -28.86 32.63
CA GLY A 20 -57.80 -28.04 31.46
C GLY A 20 -56.39 -28.40 31.04
N ALA A 21 -56.29 -29.40 30.18
CA ALA A 21 -55.08 -29.84 29.53
C ALA A 21 -54.26 -28.59 29.18
N GLN A 22 -53.15 -28.40 29.89
CA GLN A 22 -52.10 -27.51 29.44
C GLN A 22 -51.83 -27.93 27.99
N PRO A 23 -51.97 -27.04 27.00
CA PRO A 23 -51.64 -27.38 25.64
C PRO A 23 -50.21 -27.88 25.66
N ASP A 24 -50.02 -29.16 25.38
CA ASP A 24 -48.72 -29.71 25.06
C ASP A 24 -48.31 -29.02 23.75
N TYR A 25 -47.60 -27.91 23.85
CA TYR A 25 -46.94 -27.22 22.75
C TYR A 25 -45.74 -28.07 22.34
N GLY A 26 -45.99 -29.28 21.85
CA GLY A 26 -44.94 -30.24 21.49
C GLY A 26 -43.84 -29.56 20.65
N ASN A 27 -42.58 -29.86 20.94
CA ASN A 27 -41.31 -29.48 20.28
C ASN A 27 -41.13 -28.03 19.73
N ARG A 28 -42.08 -27.11 19.92
CA ARG A 28 -42.11 -25.78 19.28
C ARG A 28 -41.65 -24.63 20.15
N LEU A 29 -41.36 -24.90 21.42
CA LEU A 29 -40.65 -23.95 22.31
C LEU A 29 -39.24 -24.42 22.64
N GLY A 30 -38.73 -25.37 21.83
CA GLY A 30 -37.54 -26.13 22.11
C GLY A 30 -37.67 -26.99 23.37
N ARG A 31 -36.83 -28.00 23.50
CA ARG A 31 -36.72 -28.71 24.78
C ARG A 31 -35.90 -27.82 25.71
N HIS A 32 -36.49 -27.30 26.78
CA HIS A 32 -35.74 -26.58 27.81
C HIS A 32 -34.74 -27.55 28.46
N VAL A 33 -33.46 -27.38 28.15
CA VAL A 33 -32.35 -28.00 28.88
C VAL A 33 -31.50 -26.84 29.36
N ALA A 34 -31.71 -26.44 30.63
CA ALA A 34 -31.22 -25.18 31.18
C ALA A 34 -31.75 -23.93 30.44
N ASP A 35 -31.00 -22.81 30.47
CA ASP A 35 -31.42 -21.46 30.07
C ASP A 35 -31.46 -21.23 28.53
N ARG A 36 -31.58 -22.28 27.73
CA ARG A 36 -31.71 -22.21 26.26
C ARG A 36 -32.74 -23.21 25.72
N SER A 37 -33.44 -22.80 24.66
CA SER A 37 -34.41 -23.61 23.91
C SER A 37 -33.76 -24.27 22.69
N LEU A 38 -33.75 -25.60 22.60
CA LEU A 38 -33.19 -26.40 21.49
C LEU A 38 -34.28 -26.85 20.50
N TYR A 39 -34.10 -26.59 19.20
CA TYR A 39 -35.07 -26.81 18.12
C TYR A 39 -34.55 -27.81 17.07
N SER A 40 -34.60 -29.10 17.35
CA SER A 40 -34.08 -30.12 16.44
C SER A 40 -34.92 -30.27 15.15
N ALA A 41 -34.26 -30.39 13.99
CA ALA A 41 -34.87 -30.80 12.72
C ALA A 41 -35.52 -32.20 12.81
N VAL A 42 -36.85 -32.26 12.86
CA VAL A 42 -37.62 -33.51 12.70
C VAL A 42 -38.50 -33.36 11.46
N GLY A 43 -38.50 -34.38 10.60
CA GLY A 43 -39.33 -34.42 9.38
C GLY A 43 -40.81 -34.14 9.64
N THR A 44 -41.50 -33.63 8.62
CA THR A 44 -42.89 -33.12 8.62
C THR A 44 -43.79 -33.70 9.72
N ALA A 45 -43.89 -33.01 10.84
CA ALA A 45 -44.86 -33.30 11.88
C ALA A 45 -46.21 -32.71 11.49
N ILE A 46 -47.17 -33.57 11.15
CA ILE A 46 -48.56 -33.17 10.90
C ILE A 46 -49.16 -32.69 12.23
N GLN A 47 -49.57 -31.42 12.30
CA GLN A 47 -50.14 -30.88 13.52
C GLN A 47 -51.54 -31.45 13.74
N ILE A 48 -51.70 -32.27 14.78
CA ILE A 48 -52.97 -32.94 15.13
C ILE A 48 -54.13 -31.94 15.37
N ARG A 49 -53.85 -30.69 15.76
CA ARG A 49 -54.87 -29.63 15.91
C ARG A 49 -55.37 -29.02 14.59
N SER A 50 -54.83 -29.41 13.44
CA SER A 50 -55.33 -29.01 12.11
C SER A 50 -56.30 -30.03 11.50
N LEU A 51 -56.58 -31.15 12.19
CA LEU A 51 -57.59 -32.14 11.84
C LEU A 51 -58.96 -31.74 12.42
N ASP A 52 -59.50 -30.61 11.95
CA ASP A 52 -60.91 -30.30 12.14
C ASP A 52 -61.70 -31.00 11.02
N PRO A 53 -62.76 -31.81 11.28
CA PRO A 53 -63.50 -32.52 10.25
C PRO A 53 -64.34 -31.52 9.45
N THR A 54 -63.68 -30.80 8.56
CA THR A 54 -64.27 -29.84 7.65
C THR A 54 -64.05 -30.34 6.23
N VAL A 55 -65.09 -30.28 5.39
CA VAL A 55 -65.04 -30.68 3.96
C VAL A 55 -64.12 -29.74 3.15
N GLN A 56 -63.61 -28.67 3.78
CA GLN A 56 -62.74 -27.67 3.18
C GLN A 56 -61.30 -28.18 3.05
N ARG A 57 -60.80 -28.22 1.81
CA ARG A 57 -59.38 -28.48 1.53
C ARG A 57 -58.56 -27.25 1.94
N TRP A 58 -57.52 -27.47 2.73
CA TRP A 58 -56.53 -26.45 3.04
C TRP A 58 -55.59 -26.29 1.84
N TYR A 59 -55.60 -25.11 1.22
CA TYR A 59 -54.72 -24.80 0.08
C TYR A 59 -53.45 -24.04 0.47
N LEU A 60 -53.32 -23.61 1.74
CA LEU A 60 -52.10 -22.99 2.27
C LEU A 60 -51.29 -24.01 3.09
N PRO A 61 -49.94 -23.99 3.03
CA PRO A 61 -49.08 -24.70 3.97
C PRO A 61 -49.45 -24.41 5.43
N GLN A 62 -49.39 -25.43 6.28
CA GLN A 62 -49.82 -25.34 7.68
C GLN A 62 -48.96 -24.36 8.50
N GLU A 63 -47.68 -24.15 8.12
CA GLU A 63 -46.81 -23.19 8.82
C GLU A 63 -47.26 -21.73 8.62
N LEU A 64 -47.65 -21.34 7.40
CA LEU A 64 -48.06 -19.96 7.08
C LEU A 64 -49.36 -19.53 7.77
N PHE A 65 -50.26 -20.48 8.03
CA PHE A 65 -51.50 -20.22 8.76
C PHE A 65 -51.23 -19.70 10.18
N GLN A 66 -50.18 -20.21 10.83
CA GLN A 66 -49.83 -19.86 12.20
C GLN A 66 -48.97 -18.61 12.31
N GLU A 67 -48.01 -18.43 11.40
CA GLU A 67 -47.11 -17.27 11.40
C GLU A 67 -47.86 -15.97 11.09
N TYR A 68 -48.82 -16.02 10.15
CA TYR A 68 -49.52 -14.81 9.67
C TYR A 68 -50.98 -14.70 10.14
N GLY A 69 -51.51 -15.71 10.85
CA GLY A 69 -52.89 -15.74 11.32
C GLY A 69 -53.95 -15.62 10.22
N ARG A 70 -53.62 -15.97 8.96
CA ARG A 70 -54.51 -15.83 7.81
C ARG A 70 -55.61 -16.88 7.83
N ARG A 71 -56.83 -16.48 8.16
CA ARG A 71 -58.03 -17.33 8.07
C ARG A 71 -58.63 -17.26 6.67
N GLN A 72 -59.04 -18.39 6.08
CA GLN A 72 -59.64 -18.43 4.73
C GLN A 72 -60.92 -17.56 4.61
N TRP A 73 -61.58 -17.27 5.73
CA TRP A 73 -62.81 -16.47 5.83
C TRP A 73 -62.59 -15.02 6.29
N ARG A 74 -61.34 -14.51 6.27
CA ARG A 74 -61.08 -13.12 6.68
C ARG A 74 -61.59 -12.14 5.63
N TYR A 75 -62.59 -11.33 6.00
CA TYR A 75 -63.09 -10.23 5.18
C TYR A 75 -62.01 -9.16 5.01
N THR A 76 -61.68 -8.79 3.77
CA THR A 76 -60.69 -7.76 3.44
C THR A 76 -61.40 -6.46 3.06
N ASN A 77 -61.08 -5.36 3.74
CA ASN A 77 -61.59 -4.03 3.42
C ASN A 77 -60.42 -3.04 3.31
N TYR A 78 -60.08 -2.66 2.08
CA TYR A 78 -58.91 -1.83 1.79
C TYR A 78 -59.06 -0.34 2.17
N ALA A 79 -60.26 0.07 2.58
CA ALA A 79 -60.50 1.39 3.17
C ALA A 79 -60.20 1.43 4.68
N LYS A 80 -60.05 0.27 5.33
CA LYS A 80 -59.80 0.14 6.78
C LYS A 80 -58.45 -0.53 7.11
N GLU A 81 -57.98 -1.43 6.26
CA GLU A 81 -56.64 -2.04 6.32
C GLU A 81 -55.96 -1.88 4.94
N TYR A 82 -54.76 -1.32 4.85
CA TYR A 82 -54.06 -1.16 3.56
C TYR A 82 -53.91 -2.50 2.81
N TYR A 83 -54.00 -2.48 1.48
CA TYR A 83 -53.76 -3.66 0.64
C TYR A 83 -52.36 -4.22 0.92
N ARG A 84 -52.30 -5.47 1.40
CA ARG A 84 -51.06 -6.22 1.54
C ARG A 84 -50.94 -7.18 0.38
N ARG A 85 -49.85 -7.09 -0.37
CA ARG A 85 -49.53 -7.98 -1.51
C ARG A 85 -49.58 -9.46 -1.06
N TYR A 86 -49.83 -10.38 -1.98
CA TYR A 86 -49.68 -11.81 -1.71
C TYR A 86 -48.27 -12.07 -1.13
N LEU A 87 -48.18 -12.94 -0.11
CA LEU A 87 -46.90 -13.36 0.45
C LEU A 87 -46.18 -14.16 -0.63
N GLU A 88 -45.31 -13.50 -1.38
CA GLU A 88 -44.35 -14.17 -2.25
C GLU A 88 -43.43 -14.96 -1.32
N HIS A 89 -43.47 -16.29 -1.39
CA HIS A 89 -42.55 -17.12 -0.59
C HIS A 89 -41.08 -16.77 -0.88
N SER A 90 -40.83 -16.23 -2.08
CA SER A 90 -39.56 -15.65 -2.54
C SER A 90 -39.21 -14.29 -1.92
N GLN A 91 -39.99 -13.72 -0.99
CA GLN A 91 -39.62 -12.49 -0.26
C GLN A 91 -39.12 -12.78 1.17
N GLU A 92 -39.48 -13.94 1.74
CA GLU A 92 -39.14 -14.36 3.11
C GLU A 92 -37.84 -15.19 3.19
N GLY A 93 -37.30 -15.61 2.04
CA GLY A 93 -36.07 -16.40 1.97
C GLY A 93 -36.25 -17.86 2.40
N SER A 94 -35.11 -18.52 2.66
CA SER A 94 -35.02 -19.93 3.02
C SER A 94 -34.90 -20.12 4.54
N TYR A 95 -35.32 -21.27 5.05
CA TYR A 95 -35.00 -21.67 6.42
C TYR A 95 -33.51 -22.00 6.53
N LEU A 96 -32.82 -21.34 7.45
CA LEU A 96 -31.40 -21.54 7.72
C LEU A 96 -31.25 -22.25 9.06
N TYR A 97 -30.52 -23.36 9.04
CA TYR A 97 -30.20 -24.16 10.20
C TYR A 97 -28.71 -24.10 10.47
N ASP A 98 -28.32 -24.18 11.74
CA ASP A 98 -26.92 -24.29 12.11
C ASP A 98 -26.40 -25.72 11.91
N PHE A 99 -25.12 -25.94 12.22
CA PHE A 99 -24.47 -27.26 12.11
C PHE A 99 -25.09 -28.33 13.02
N TYR A 100 -25.79 -27.94 14.09
CA TYR A 100 -26.46 -28.86 15.02
C TYR A 100 -27.89 -29.18 14.60
N GLY A 101 -28.37 -28.57 13.51
CA GLY A 101 -29.72 -28.75 12.99
C GLY A 101 -30.76 -27.90 13.73
N ASP A 102 -30.32 -26.91 14.51
CA ASP A 102 -31.20 -25.93 15.14
C ASP A 102 -31.57 -24.84 14.14
N LEU A 103 -32.85 -24.46 14.11
CA LEU A 103 -33.32 -23.38 13.25
C LEU A 103 -32.77 -22.04 13.74
N VAL A 104 -31.94 -21.38 12.93
CA VAL A 104 -31.40 -20.06 13.23
C VAL A 104 -32.43 -18.99 12.91
N THR A 105 -32.91 -18.97 11.65
CA THR A 105 -33.88 -17.99 11.16
C THR A 105 -34.47 -18.43 9.82
N ARG A 106 -35.50 -17.72 9.35
CA ARG A 106 -36.00 -17.78 7.98
C ARG A 106 -35.63 -16.47 7.28
N GLY A 107 -34.80 -16.54 6.26
CA GLY A 107 -34.25 -15.36 5.61
C GLY A 107 -33.31 -15.66 4.46
N TRP A 108 -32.45 -14.70 4.15
CA TRP A 108 -31.52 -14.76 3.02
C TRP A 108 -30.10 -15.00 3.51
N LEU A 109 -29.37 -15.91 2.86
CA LEU A 109 -27.95 -16.08 3.10
C LEU A 109 -27.20 -14.94 2.39
N ILE A 110 -26.87 -13.88 3.13
CA ILE A 110 -26.27 -12.66 2.54
C ILE A 110 -24.78 -12.84 2.26
N TYR A 111 -24.08 -13.45 3.21
CA TYR A 111 -22.66 -13.76 3.13
C TYR A 111 -22.40 -15.15 3.69
N ASN A 112 -21.56 -15.92 3.03
CA ASN A 112 -21.08 -17.19 3.55
C ASN A 112 -19.66 -17.44 3.06
N TRP A 113 -18.75 -17.79 3.96
CA TRP A 113 -17.46 -18.32 3.58
C TRP A 113 -17.30 -19.71 4.19
N ARG A 114 -17.10 -20.69 3.33
CA ARG A 114 -16.99 -22.09 3.72
C ARG A 114 -15.72 -22.68 3.14
N GLN A 115 -14.93 -23.30 4.01
CA GLN A 115 -13.84 -24.16 3.61
C GLN A 115 -14.24 -25.61 3.91
N THR A 116 -14.34 -26.44 2.87
CA THR A 116 -14.74 -27.85 3.01
C THR A 116 -13.65 -28.73 2.45
N GLN A 117 -13.04 -29.56 3.31
CA GLN A 117 -12.08 -30.56 2.88
C GLN A 117 -12.47 -31.93 3.46
N PRO A 118 -12.27 -33.03 2.73
CA PRO A 118 -11.70 -33.09 1.38
C PRO A 118 -12.78 -32.96 0.28
N LEU A 119 -12.70 -31.94 -0.58
CA LEU A 119 -13.50 -31.79 -1.79
C LEU A 119 -12.62 -31.22 -2.92
N SER A 120 -12.65 -31.85 -4.09
CA SER A 120 -11.81 -31.48 -5.24
C SER A 120 -12.38 -30.35 -6.10
N PHE A 121 -13.63 -29.92 -5.89
CA PHE A 121 -14.30 -28.91 -6.73
C PHE A 121 -14.94 -27.76 -5.92
N GLU A 122 -14.95 -27.82 -4.58
CA GLU A 122 -15.52 -26.79 -3.69
C GLU A 122 -14.72 -26.67 -2.38
N SER A 123 -13.39 -26.62 -2.49
CA SER A 123 -12.53 -26.62 -1.30
C SER A 123 -12.67 -25.35 -0.47
N SER A 124 -12.83 -24.20 -1.16
CA SER A 124 -13.20 -22.92 -0.59
C SER A 124 -14.28 -22.25 -1.44
N ALA A 125 -15.40 -21.93 -0.81
CA ALA A 125 -16.54 -21.26 -1.43
C ALA A 125 -16.86 -19.96 -0.69
N ILE A 126 -17.00 -18.87 -1.44
CA ILE A 126 -17.51 -17.58 -0.93
C ILE A 126 -18.83 -17.28 -1.63
N THR A 127 -19.87 -17.02 -0.85
CA THR A 127 -21.18 -16.56 -1.31
C THR A 127 -21.37 -15.10 -0.92
N LYS A 128 -21.69 -14.24 -1.91
CA LYS A 128 -22.09 -12.85 -1.73
C LYS A 128 -23.38 -12.62 -2.52
N ASP A 129 -24.53 -12.55 -1.82
CA ASP A 129 -25.85 -12.37 -2.45
C ASP A 129 -26.02 -10.95 -3.03
N GLY A 130 -26.90 -10.75 -4.01
CA GLY A 130 -27.17 -9.41 -4.58
C GLY A 130 -27.57 -8.36 -3.54
N ARG A 131 -28.16 -8.79 -2.42
CA ARG A 131 -28.50 -7.91 -1.29
C ARG A 131 -27.28 -7.43 -0.50
N TYR A 132 -26.19 -8.22 -0.47
CA TYR A 132 -24.92 -7.77 0.12
C TYR A 132 -24.43 -6.50 -0.57
N VAL A 133 -24.49 -6.47 -1.90
CA VAL A 133 -24.05 -5.33 -2.70
C VAL A 133 -25.05 -4.17 -2.65
N SER A 134 -26.35 -4.46 -2.78
CA SER A 134 -27.37 -3.40 -2.95
C SER A 134 -27.99 -2.87 -1.66
N TRP A 135 -28.30 -3.73 -0.68
CA TRP A 135 -28.98 -3.32 0.56
C TRP A 135 -27.97 -2.91 1.63
N PHE A 136 -26.86 -3.64 1.71
CA PHE A 136 -25.84 -3.45 2.72
C PHE A 136 -24.60 -2.69 2.19
N ASN A 137 -24.61 -2.24 0.93
CA ASN A 137 -23.48 -1.54 0.30
C ASN A 137 -22.13 -2.22 0.56
N ARG A 138 -22.10 -3.56 0.50
CA ARG A 138 -20.92 -4.40 0.72
C ARG A 138 -20.30 -4.29 2.12
N LEU A 139 -21.05 -3.85 3.13
CA LEU A 139 -20.61 -3.78 4.52
C LEU A 139 -21.69 -4.30 5.47
N ILE A 140 -21.37 -5.37 6.21
CA ILE A 140 -22.22 -5.91 7.27
C ILE A 140 -21.50 -5.74 8.59
N LEU A 141 -22.20 -5.18 9.57
CA LEU A 141 -21.71 -5.01 10.94
C LEU A 141 -22.67 -5.69 11.91
N SER A 142 -22.13 -6.50 12.81
CA SER A 142 -22.84 -7.06 13.96
C SER A 142 -22.02 -6.80 15.21
N SER A 143 -22.61 -6.20 16.24
CA SER A 143 -21.93 -5.86 17.47
C SER A 143 -22.83 -6.11 18.68
N ASP A 144 -22.22 -6.44 19.81
CA ASP A 144 -22.91 -6.55 21.10
C ASP A 144 -21.97 -6.07 22.21
N ALA A 145 -22.55 -5.65 23.34
CA ALA A 145 -21.81 -5.21 24.51
C ALA A 145 -22.51 -5.64 25.80
N SER A 146 -21.74 -6.20 26.73
CA SER A 146 -22.22 -6.64 28.03
C SER A 146 -21.19 -6.35 29.12
N GLY A 147 -21.51 -5.41 30.00
CA GLY A 147 -20.62 -4.99 31.09
C GLY A 147 -19.33 -4.40 30.55
N ASP A 148 -18.20 -5.02 30.88
CA ASP A 148 -16.86 -4.62 30.42
C ASP A 148 -16.51 -5.20 29.04
N TYR A 149 -17.32 -6.09 28.48
CA TYR A 149 -17.01 -6.76 27.21
C TYR A 149 -17.78 -6.13 26.07
N SER A 150 -17.11 -5.79 24.98
CA SER A 150 -17.74 -5.45 23.71
C SER A 150 -17.12 -6.27 22.60
N TYR A 151 -17.93 -6.77 21.67
CA TYR A 151 -17.42 -7.42 20.47
C TYR A 151 -18.10 -6.88 19.22
N THR A 152 -17.41 -7.01 18.09
CA THR A 152 -17.88 -6.60 16.78
C THR A 152 -17.39 -7.60 15.74
N ILE A 153 -18.26 -7.96 14.81
CA ILE A 153 -17.98 -8.78 13.63
C ILE A 153 -18.39 -7.94 12.42
N MET A 154 -17.43 -7.68 11.55
CA MET A 154 -17.58 -6.89 10.34
C MET A 154 -17.25 -7.77 9.14
N VAL A 155 -18.04 -7.70 8.08
CA VAL A 155 -17.77 -8.33 6.79
C VAL A 155 -17.88 -7.26 5.73
N GLY A 156 -16.80 -7.03 4.99
CA GLY A 156 -16.69 -5.89 4.09
C GLY A 156 -15.80 -6.18 2.91
N ASP A 157 -16.06 -5.49 1.80
CA ASP A 157 -15.18 -5.55 0.64
C ASP A 157 -14.02 -4.54 0.70
N GLU A 158 -14.18 -3.44 1.45
CA GLU A 158 -13.21 -2.35 1.63
C GLU A 158 -13.23 -1.84 3.08
N ILE A 159 -12.58 -2.57 3.98
CA ILE A 159 -12.46 -2.17 5.39
C ILE A 159 -11.08 -1.55 5.63
N ASN A 160 -11.00 -0.27 6.00
CA ASN A 160 -9.73 0.30 6.47
C ASN A 160 -9.32 -0.41 7.77
N THR A 161 -8.15 -1.06 7.75
CA THR A 161 -7.71 -1.93 8.86
C THR A 161 -6.21 -1.85 9.05
N THR A 162 -5.78 -1.58 10.28
CA THR A 162 -4.37 -1.62 10.71
C THR A 162 -4.22 -2.49 11.95
N LEU A 163 -3.27 -3.42 11.95
CA LEU A 163 -2.83 -4.13 13.16
C LEU A 163 -1.59 -3.47 13.73
N THR A 164 -0.55 -3.34 12.91
CA THR A 164 0.66 -2.55 13.17
C THR A 164 1.22 -2.08 11.83
N PRO A 165 1.98 -0.98 11.79
CA PRO A 165 2.51 -0.45 10.53
C PRO A 165 3.49 -1.40 9.84
N MET A 166 4.20 -2.26 10.58
CA MET A 166 5.18 -3.19 9.98
C MET A 166 4.61 -4.58 9.64
N THR A 167 3.37 -4.92 10.04
CA THR A 167 2.81 -6.27 9.82
C THR A 167 1.56 -6.32 8.94
N PHE A 168 0.60 -5.41 9.14
CA PHE A 168 -0.65 -5.38 8.38
C PHE A 168 -1.32 -4.00 8.44
N ARG A 169 -1.47 -3.34 7.29
CA ARG A 169 -2.14 -2.05 7.09
C ARG A 169 -2.80 -2.07 5.70
N LYS A 170 -4.12 -1.95 5.62
CA LYS A 170 -4.86 -1.98 4.35
C LYS A 170 -5.82 -0.80 4.26
N ALA A 171 -5.80 -0.08 3.13
CA ALA A 171 -6.78 0.98 2.84
C ALA A 171 -8.19 0.39 2.66
N GLY A 172 -8.28 -0.71 1.88
CA GLY A 172 -9.51 -1.44 1.61
C GLY A 172 -9.37 -2.95 1.81
N PHE A 173 -9.37 -3.43 3.06
CA PHE A 173 -9.34 -4.87 3.33
C PHE A 173 -10.66 -5.55 2.93
N ASN A 174 -10.57 -6.56 2.04
CA ASN A 174 -11.69 -7.44 1.72
C ASN A 174 -11.69 -8.66 2.65
N GLY A 175 -12.70 -8.81 3.50
CA GLY A 175 -12.80 -9.99 4.36
C GLY A 175 -13.69 -9.81 5.58
N VAL A 176 -13.38 -10.60 6.60
CA VAL A 176 -14.04 -10.58 7.91
C VAL A 176 -13.09 -10.00 8.93
N ALA A 177 -13.52 -8.99 9.67
CA ALA A 177 -12.81 -8.42 10.80
C ALA A 177 -13.63 -8.62 12.07
N THR A 178 -13.04 -9.20 13.10
CA THR A 178 -13.68 -9.39 14.41
C THR A 178 -12.85 -8.70 15.48
N SER A 179 -13.49 -7.87 16.30
CA SER A 179 -12.83 -7.18 17.42
C SER A 179 -13.54 -7.52 18.72
N LEU A 180 -12.76 -7.68 19.79
CA LEU A 180 -13.22 -7.87 21.15
C LEU A 180 -12.43 -6.92 22.04
N ALA A 181 -13.10 -6.12 22.84
CA ALA A 181 -12.49 -5.19 23.78
C ALA A 181 -13.03 -5.41 25.20
N THR A 182 -12.13 -5.22 26.15
CA THR A 182 -12.36 -5.18 27.60
C THR A 182 -11.61 -4.00 28.21
N SER A 183 -11.76 -3.73 29.51
CA SER A 183 -11.03 -2.67 30.21
C SER A 183 -9.51 -2.77 30.11
N ARG A 184 -8.94 -3.98 29.93
CA ARG A 184 -7.47 -4.20 29.90
C ARG A 184 -6.96 -4.98 28.71
N VAL A 185 -7.85 -5.63 27.95
CA VAL A 185 -7.46 -6.48 26.82
C VAL A 185 -8.27 -6.09 25.59
N ARG A 186 -7.58 -5.88 24.48
CA ARG A 186 -8.15 -5.63 23.17
C ARG A 186 -7.66 -6.72 22.23
N SER A 187 -8.51 -7.22 21.36
CA SER A 187 -8.11 -8.19 20.35
C SER A 187 -8.86 -7.96 19.05
N THR A 188 -8.16 -8.14 17.95
CA THR A 188 -8.70 -8.06 16.60
C THR A 188 -8.23 -9.28 15.83
N ALA A 189 -9.10 -9.91 15.05
CA ALA A 189 -8.77 -11.00 14.15
C ALA A 189 -9.35 -10.72 12.77
N LEU A 190 -8.56 -10.98 11.74
CA LEU A 190 -8.89 -10.73 10.35
C LEU A 190 -8.81 -12.04 9.57
N PHE A 191 -9.78 -12.27 8.70
CA PHE A 191 -9.77 -13.45 7.84
C PHE A 191 -10.24 -13.10 6.43
N SER A 192 -9.54 -13.60 5.42
CA SER A 192 -9.88 -13.39 4.02
C SER A 192 -9.42 -14.54 3.13
N ARG A 193 -10.10 -14.71 1.99
CA ARG A 193 -9.59 -15.47 0.85
C ARG A 193 -9.06 -14.46 -0.16
N VAL A 194 -7.74 -14.31 -0.23
CA VAL A 194 -7.06 -13.39 -1.15
C VAL A 194 -7.32 -13.75 -2.61
N THR A 195 -7.44 -15.04 -2.94
CA THR A 195 -7.75 -15.49 -4.30
C THR A 195 -9.24 -15.24 -4.62
N LEU A 196 -9.49 -14.46 -5.68
CA LEU A 196 -10.84 -14.14 -6.18
C LEU A 196 -11.80 -13.69 -5.05
N PRO A 197 -11.47 -12.62 -4.29
CA PRO A 197 -12.30 -12.12 -3.19
C PRO A 197 -13.50 -11.31 -3.70
N ILE A 198 -13.31 -10.56 -4.80
CA ILE A 198 -14.34 -9.74 -5.43
C ILE A 198 -15.13 -10.60 -6.41
N ILE A 199 -16.44 -10.65 -6.19
CA ILE A 199 -17.40 -11.37 -7.01
C ILE A 199 -18.18 -10.31 -7.76
N ASN A 200 -18.23 -10.39 -9.10
CA ASN A 200 -19.27 -9.71 -9.84
C ASN A 200 -20.56 -10.48 -9.54
N VAL A 201 -21.42 -9.88 -8.72
CA VAL A 201 -22.61 -10.55 -8.20
C VAL A 201 -23.64 -10.63 -9.32
N ASP A 202 -23.49 -11.67 -10.14
CA ASP A 202 -24.61 -12.18 -10.91
C ASP A 202 -25.61 -12.78 -9.91
N ALA A 203 -26.85 -12.31 -9.94
CA ALA A 203 -27.91 -12.84 -9.09
C ALA A 203 -28.15 -14.34 -9.35
N GLU A 204 -27.74 -14.86 -10.51
CA GLU A 204 -27.86 -16.26 -10.88
C GLU A 204 -26.76 -17.16 -10.31
N VAL A 205 -25.56 -16.61 -10.01
CA VAL A 205 -24.41 -17.38 -9.48
C VAL A 205 -23.72 -16.62 -8.33
N PRO A 206 -24.33 -16.54 -7.14
CA PRO A 206 -23.82 -15.75 -6.02
C PRO A 206 -22.62 -16.40 -5.30
N THR A 207 -22.19 -17.59 -5.72
CA THR A 207 -21.14 -18.39 -5.04
C THR A 207 -19.97 -18.70 -5.97
N VAL A 208 -18.75 -18.34 -5.55
CA VAL A 208 -17.50 -18.67 -6.25
C VAL A 208 -16.73 -19.72 -5.46
N SER A 209 -16.61 -20.90 -6.05
CA SER A 209 -15.86 -22.03 -5.52
C SER A 209 -14.55 -22.21 -6.26
N VAL A 210 -13.47 -22.43 -5.51
CA VAL A 210 -12.14 -22.72 -6.05
C VAL A 210 -11.55 -23.95 -5.38
N GLU A 211 -10.72 -24.70 -6.10
CA GLU A 211 -9.96 -25.83 -5.56
C GLU A 211 -8.70 -25.36 -4.82
N ASN A 212 -8.05 -24.33 -5.37
CA ASN A 212 -6.82 -23.74 -4.86
C ASN A 212 -7.07 -22.27 -4.51
N ALA A 213 -6.52 -21.82 -3.38
CA ALA A 213 -6.64 -20.43 -2.96
C ALA A 213 -5.47 -20.02 -2.07
N THR A 214 -5.25 -18.72 -1.94
CA THR A 214 -4.43 -18.11 -0.89
C THR A 214 -5.39 -17.56 0.17
N ASN A 215 -5.26 -18.05 1.40
CA ASN A 215 -6.01 -17.56 2.56
C ASN A 215 -5.13 -16.65 3.40
N LEU A 216 -5.75 -15.66 4.03
CA LEU A 216 -5.16 -14.77 5.00
C LEU A 216 -5.87 -14.94 6.34
N SER A 217 -5.08 -15.12 7.38
CA SER A 217 -5.51 -15.04 8.78
C SER A 217 -4.55 -14.13 9.53
N ALA A 218 -5.07 -13.11 10.19
CA ALA A 218 -4.28 -12.22 11.01
C ALA A 218 -4.95 -12.01 12.36
N GLY A 219 -4.18 -11.63 13.36
CA GLY A 219 -4.72 -11.25 14.66
C GLY A 219 -3.74 -10.44 15.48
N ARG A 220 -4.29 -9.55 16.29
CA ARG A 220 -3.57 -8.73 17.27
C ARG A 220 -4.26 -8.85 18.61
N VAL A 221 -3.49 -8.96 19.68
CA VAL A 221 -3.97 -8.88 21.07
C VAL A 221 -3.11 -7.88 21.81
N GLU A 222 -3.73 -6.92 22.47
CA GLU A 222 -3.08 -5.95 23.34
C GLU A 222 -3.57 -6.14 24.77
N ALA A 223 -2.66 -6.03 25.73
CA ALA A 223 -2.96 -6.12 27.15
C ALA A 223 -2.26 -5.00 27.92
N ASP A 224 -3.04 -4.24 28.68
CA ASP A 224 -2.54 -3.25 29.62
C ASP A 224 -2.08 -4.00 30.88
N VAL A 225 -0.77 -4.18 31.02
CA VAL A 225 -0.16 -4.91 32.15
C VAL A 225 -0.32 -4.10 33.45
N ASN A 226 -0.19 -2.78 33.35
CA ASN A 226 -0.43 -1.80 34.40
C ASN A 226 -0.79 -0.44 33.76
N ASP A 227 -0.91 0.61 34.57
CA ASP A 227 -1.37 1.93 34.12
C ASP A 227 -0.42 2.65 33.14
N PHE A 228 0.82 2.16 32.98
CA PHE A 228 1.84 2.78 32.15
C PHE A 228 2.45 1.86 31.09
N LEU A 229 2.18 0.54 31.09
CA LEU A 229 2.76 -0.44 30.16
C LEU A 229 1.67 -1.25 29.47
N THR A 230 1.66 -1.18 28.14
CA THR A 230 0.82 -2.00 27.26
C THR A 230 1.72 -2.89 26.41
N LEU A 231 1.38 -4.18 26.33
CA LEU A 231 2.06 -5.15 25.47
C LEU A 231 1.10 -5.63 24.40
N GLY A 232 1.58 -5.71 23.16
CA GLY A 232 0.82 -6.25 22.03
C GLY A 232 1.54 -7.41 21.36
N LEU A 233 0.77 -8.41 20.93
CA LEU A 233 1.23 -9.51 20.11
C LEU A 233 0.44 -9.52 18.80
N THR A 234 1.13 -9.59 17.68
CA THR A 234 0.54 -9.67 16.35
C THR A 234 0.98 -10.96 15.66
N MET A 235 0.08 -11.59 14.91
CA MET A 235 0.39 -12.69 14.01
C MET A 235 -0.34 -12.46 12.70
N VAL A 236 0.40 -12.48 11.59
CA VAL A 236 -0.16 -12.41 10.24
C VAL A 236 0.31 -13.63 9.48
N ASN A 237 -0.61 -14.32 8.80
CA ASN A 237 -0.28 -15.48 8.01
C ASN A 237 -1.10 -15.50 6.73
N ALA A 238 -0.41 -15.41 5.61
CA ALA A 238 -0.98 -15.64 4.29
C ALA A 238 -0.40 -16.94 3.73
N HIS A 239 -1.25 -17.87 3.31
CA HIS A 239 -0.81 -19.21 2.90
C HIS A 239 -1.70 -19.82 1.83
N ASN A 240 -1.08 -20.63 0.97
CA ASN A 240 -1.78 -21.38 -0.06
C ASN A 240 -2.47 -22.60 0.54
N VAL A 241 -3.69 -22.87 0.09
CA VAL A 241 -4.50 -24.04 0.44
C VAL A 241 -4.84 -24.84 -0.82
N ASN A 242 -5.01 -26.15 -0.61
CA ASN A 242 -5.34 -27.12 -1.66
C ASN A 242 -6.51 -28.01 -1.17
N GLY A 243 -7.53 -28.20 -2.02
CA GLY A 243 -8.72 -29.01 -1.75
C GLY A 243 -8.54 -30.53 -1.74
N SER A 244 -7.38 -31.02 -2.16
CA SER A 244 -7.12 -32.46 -2.28
C SER A 244 -7.21 -33.23 -0.95
N ARG A 245 -7.39 -34.54 -1.06
CA ARG A 245 -7.96 -35.46 -0.05
C ARG A 245 -7.19 -35.62 1.27
N GLU A 246 -6.01 -34.99 1.42
CA GLU A 246 -5.07 -35.22 2.54
C GLU A 246 -4.56 -33.93 3.22
N SER A 247 -5.11 -32.74 2.89
CA SER A 247 -4.59 -31.43 3.31
C SER A 247 -4.62 -31.11 4.81
N PHE A 248 -5.49 -31.75 5.61
CA PHE A 248 -5.56 -31.54 7.08
C PHE A 248 -4.45 -32.22 7.90
N ARG A 249 -3.56 -33.02 7.29
CA ARG A 249 -2.46 -33.70 8.01
C ARG A 249 -1.19 -32.86 8.13
N ASP A 250 -1.09 -31.78 7.37
CA ASP A 250 0.04 -30.86 7.39
C ASP A 250 -0.30 -29.55 8.12
N ASN A 251 0.74 -28.83 8.55
CA ASN A 251 0.54 -27.58 9.28
C ASN A 251 -0.03 -26.51 8.32
N PRO A 252 -1.28 -26.02 8.54
CA PRO A 252 -1.94 -25.09 7.63
C PRO A 252 -1.20 -23.75 7.53
N PHE A 253 -0.54 -23.31 8.60
CA PHE A 253 0.16 -22.02 8.66
C PHE A 253 1.43 -21.96 7.79
N LYS A 254 1.92 -23.10 7.30
CA LYS A 254 3.10 -23.15 6.40
C LYS A 254 2.73 -23.24 4.92
N GLY A 255 1.43 -23.21 4.63
CA GLY A 255 0.88 -23.35 3.28
C GLY A 255 1.12 -24.72 2.66
N LEU A 256 0.39 -24.97 1.59
CA LEU A 256 0.45 -26.19 0.79
C LEU A 256 0.81 -25.85 -0.65
N LEU A 257 1.40 -26.81 -1.36
CA LEU A 257 1.49 -26.73 -2.80
C LEU A 257 0.12 -27.02 -3.41
N THR A 258 -0.27 -26.20 -4.36
CA THR A 258 -1.55 -26.30 -5.07
C THR A 258 -1.52 -27.40 -6.11
N SER A 259 -2.70 -27.83 -6.58
CA SER A 259 -2.82 -28.82 -7.66
C SER A 259 -2.12 -28.34 -8.94
N GLY A 260 -2.23 -27.05 -9.28
CA GLY A 260 -1.52 -26.45 -10.42
C GLY A 260 0.01 -26.45 -10.27
N GLN A 261 0.55 -26.22 -9.07
CA GLN A 261 1.98 -26.34 -8.80
C GLN A 261 2.49 -27.79 -8.89
N LEU A 262 1.62 -28.77 -8.64
CA LEU A 262 1.92 -30.21 -8.64
C LEU A 262 1.54 -30.94 -9.95
N GLU A 263 1.14 -30.22 -11.01
CA GLU A 263 0.66 -30.82 -12.26
C GLU A 263 1.70 -31.70 -12.96
N ARG A 264 2.98 -31.31 -12.92
CA ARG A 264 4.11 -32.05 -13.54
C ARG A 264 5.34 -32.04 -12.64
N SER A 265 6.22 -33.02 -12.84
CA SER A 265 7.53 -33.09 -12.17
C SER A 265 8.42 -31.92 -12.55
N LEU A 266 9.27 -31.50 -11.62
CA LEU A 266 10.34 -30.54 -11.87
C LEU A 266 11.47 -31.22 -12.65
N ASN A 267 11.86 -30.65 -13.79
CA ASN A 267 12.90 -31.21 -14.64
C ASN A 267 14.14 -30.32 -14.76
N LEU A 268 14.04 -29.02 -14.48
CA LEU A 268 15.14 -28.06 -14.64
C LEU A 268 15.25 -27.13 -13.43
N LEU A 269 16.46 -27.01 -12.87
CA LEU A 269 16.83 -25.95 -11.93
C LEU A 269 17.94 -25.11 -12.55
N VAL A 270 17.84 -23.80 -12.42
CA VAL A 270 18.84 -22.86 -12.92
C VAL A 270 19.24 -21.91 -11.80
N LEU A 271 20.53 -21.80 -11.52
CA LEU A 271 21.08 -20.79 -10.63
C LEU A 271 21.73 -19.69 -11.46
N ARG A 272 21.53 -18.45 -11.07
CA ARG A 272 22.25 -17.29 -11.62
C ARG A 272 23.01 -16.60 -10.49
N LEU A 273 24.30 -16.39 -10.71
CA LEU A 273 25.18 -15.62 -9.85
C LEU A 273 25.60 -14.39 -10.63
N SER A 274 25.28 -13.21 -10.12
CA SER A 274 25.67 -11.94 -10.72
C SER A 274 26.35 -11.05 -9.69
N ASP A 275 26.92 -9.96 -10.16
CA ASP A 275 27.25 -8.81 -9.34
C ASP A 275 25.97 -8.23 -8.68
N ASP A 276 26.09 -7.71 -7.47
CA ASP A 276 25.00 -7.02 -6.77
C ASP A 276 25.03 -5.51 -6.99
N SER A 277 26.23 -4.96 -7.25
CA SER A 277 26.47 -3.56 -7.58
C SER A 277 27.11 -3.44 -8.97
N PRO A 278 26.42 -3.90 -10.05
CA PRO A 278 27.02 -4.02 -11.38
C PRO A 278 27.50 -2.70 -11.99
N GLU A 279 27.07 -1.55 -11.45
CA GLU A 279 27.39 -0.21 -11.94
C GLU A 279 28.88 0.13 -11.83
N ASP A 280 29.59 -0.46 -10.86
CA ASP A 280 31.00 -0.21 -10.65
C ASP A 280 31.93 -1.07 -11.54
N ALA A 281 31.35 -2.04 -12.25
CA ALA A 281 32.02 -2.99 -13.15
C ALA A 281 33.21 -3.77 -12.54
N GLU A 282 33.35 -3.82 -11.22
CA GLU A 282 34.49 -4.39 -10.52
C GLU A 282 34.10 -5.16 -9.25
N GLY A 283 34.56 -6.42 -9.16
CA GLY A 283 34.49 -7.16 -7.91
C GLY A 283 33.13 -7.80 -7.68
N GLY A 284 32.54 -8.37 -8.73
CA GLY A 284 31.28 -9.10 -8.63
C GLY A 284 31.46 -10.55 -8.18
N ALA A 285 30.45 -11.39 -8.42
CA ALA A 285 30.36 -12.72 -7.84
C ALA A 285 31.54 -13.65 -8.22
N VAL A 286 32.19 -14.24 -7.22
CA VAL A 286 33.26 -15.24 -7.40
C VAL A 286 32.81 -16.60 -6.90
N LEU A 287 32.81 -17.60 -7.79
CA LEU A 287 32.44 -18.98 -7.47
C LEU A 287 33.68 -19.86 -7.28
N PHE A 288 33.88 -20.33 -6.04
CA PHE A 288 34.99 -21.24 -5.69
C PHE A 288 34.60 -22.71 -5.86
N SER A 289 33.43 -23.09 -5.37
CA SER A 289 32.92 -24.46 -5.48
C SER A 289 31.41 -24.50 -5.43
N GLU A 290 30.85 -25.51 -6.08
CA GLU A 290 29.41 -25.80 -6.11
C GLU A 290 29.20 -27.27 -5.73
N GLU A 291 28.19 -27.55 -4.92
CA GLU A 291 27.74 -28.90 -4.61
C GLU A 291 26.21 -28.92 -4.52
N VAL A 292 25.61 -30.02 -4.96
CA VAL A 292 24.16 -30.24 -4.90
C VAL A 292 23.85 -31.51 -4.13
N GLU A 293 23.00 -31.42 -3.11
CA GLU A 293 22.49 -32.58 -2.38
C GLU A 293 21.03 -32.83 -2.75
N ILE A 294 20.74 -34.03 -3.24
CA ILE A 294 19.41 -34.44 -3.68
C ILE A 294 18.90 -35.49 -2.72
N THR A 295 17.78 -35.21 -2.06
CA THR A 295 17.10 -36.18 -1.21
C THR A 295 15.97 -36.81 -2.00
N THR A 296 16.03 -38.12 -2.27
CA THR A 296 14.98 -38.87 -3.00
C THR A 296 14.62 -40.17 -2.28
N SER A 297 13.38 -40.62 -2.41
CA SER A 297 12.92 -41.90 -1.89
C SER A 297 13.20 -43.03 -2.89
N LEU A 298 14.17 -43.90 -2.58
CA LEU A 298 14.52 -45.05 -3.43
C LEU A 298 13.89 -46.34 -2.89
N ARG A 299 13.47 -47.22 -3.80
CA ARG A 299 13.05 -48.60 -3.45
C ARG A 299 14.28 -49.42 -3.09
N ARG A 300 14.34 -49.95 -1.86
CA ARG A 300 15.40 -50.87 -1.42
C ARG A 300 14.79 -52.19 -0.95
N GLN A 301 15.41 -53.29 -1.34
CA GLN A 301 15.07 -54.61 -0.81
C GLN A 301 15.67 -54.74 0.59
N MET A 302 14.82 -54.91 1.60
CA MET A 302 15.23 -55.18 2.97
C MET A 302 14.67 -56.52 3.41
N GLN A 303 15.48 -57.30 4.11
CA GLN A 303 15.06 -58.55 4.73
C GLN A 303 14.29 -58.22 6.01
N VAL A 304 12.98 -58.49 6.02
CA VAL A 304 12.10 -58.34 7.19
C VAL A 304 11.65 -59.75 7.56
N GLY A 305 12.30 -60.32 8.59
CA GLY A 305 12.17 -61.74 8.92
C GLY A 305 12.74 -62.64 7.80
N ASP A 306 11.98 -63.64 7.37
CA ASP A 306 12.35 -64.53 6.25
C ASP A 306 11.88 -64.02 4.88
N SER A 307 11.33 -62.81 4.80
CA SER A 307 10.80 -62.22 3.56
C SER A 307 11.61 -61.01 3.10
N LEU A 308 11.94 -60.97 1.81
CA LEU A 308 12.48 -59.78 1.15
C LEU A 308 11.32 -58.82 0.84
N GLN A 309 11.28 -57.68 1.52
CA GLN A 309 10.29 -56.63 1.26
C GLN A 309 10.97 -55.42 0.61
N VAL A 310 10.32 -54.86 -0.42
CA VAL A 310 10.76 -53.60 -1.04
C VAL A 310 10.20 -52.44 -0.23
N VAL A 311 11.07 -51.67 0.40
CA VAL A 311 10.71 -50.51 1.23
C VAL A 311 11.26 -49.25 0.58
N LEU A 312 10.47 -48.17 0.55
CA LEU A 312 10.94 -46.85 0.15
C LEU A 312 11.75 -46.23 1.29
N ARG A 313 13.00 -45.87 1.01
CA ARG A 313 13.88 -45.20 1.97
C ARG A 313 14.45 -43.92 1.39
N ASP A 314 14.31 -42.84 2.13
CA ASP A 314 14.92 -41.57 1.79
C ASP A 314 16.45 -41.72 1.78
N THR A 315 17.04 -41.41 0.64
CA THR A 315 18.47 -41.45 0.39
C THR A 315 18.92 -40.05 -0.01
N VAL A 316 19.96 -39.54 0.67
CA VAL A 316 20.62 -38.29 0.30
C VAL A 316 21.76 -38.63 -0.65
N ILE A 317 21.77 -38.00 -1.82
CA ILE A 317 22.73 -38.21 -2.89
C ILE A 317 23.46 -36.89 -3.10
N THR A 318 24.78 -36.90 -2.93
CA THR A 318 25.65 -35.76 -3.25
C THR A 318 25.99 -35.81 -4.74
N GLY A 319 25.81 -34.70 -5.45
CA GLY A 319 25.98 -34.60 -6.91
C GLY A 319 27.37 -35.03 -7.36
N SER A 320 28.40 -34.61 -6.64
CA SER A 320 29.79 -35.03 -6.91
C SER A 320 30.00 -36.55 -6.86
N SER A 321 29.24 -37.29 -6.06
CA SER A 321 29.37 -38.76 -5.99
C SER A 321 28.84 -39.48 -7.24
N LEU A 322 27.91 -38.84 -7.97
CA LEU A 322 27.37 -39.35 -9.25
C LEU A 322 27.99 -38.68 -10.48
N GLY A 323 28.90 -37.73 -10.32
CA GLY A 323 29.35 -36.87 -11.42
C GLY A 323 28.24 -35.98 -11.99
N PHE A 324 27.23 -35.66 -11.17
CA PHE A 324 26.18 -34.71 -11.49
C PHE A 324 26.59 -33.31 -11.03
N ARG A 325 26.84 -32.41 -11.98
CA ARG A 325 27.21 -31.00 -11.75
C ARG A 325 26.40 -30.11 -12.68
N GLY A 326 26.21 -28.85 -12.29
CA GLY A 326 25.53 -27.88 -13.13
C GLY A 326 26.30 -27.62 -14.42
N VAL A 327 25.59 -27.58 -15.54
CA VAL A 327 26.15 -27.10 -16.81
C VAL A 327 26.38 -25.59 -16.67
N ARG A 328 27.63 -25.18 -16.80
CA ARG A 328 28.07 -23.80 -16.59
C ARG A 328 27.97 -23.00 -17.87
N GLU A 329 27.33 -21.85 -17.81
CA GLU A 329 27.24 -20.88 -18.89
C GLU A 329 27.56 -19.48 -18.36
N GLY A 330 28.26 -18.66 -19.15
CA GLY A 330 28.70 -17.34 -18.70
C GLY A 330 29.86 -17.39 -17.70
N GLY A 331 30.16 -16.22 -17.11
CA GLY A 331 31.32 -15.97 -16.27
C GLY A 331 32.66 -16.00 -17.03
N ARG A 332 33.67 -15.34 -16.46
CA ARG A 332 35.04 -15.37 -16.97
C ARG A 332 35.98 -16.00 -15.95
N LEU A 333 36.94 -16.79 -16.43
CA LEU A 333 38.01 -17.30 -15.59
C LEU A 333 39.03 -16.19 -15.36
N ARG A 334 39.07 -15.65 -14.13
CA ARG A 334 40.07 -14.66 -13.69
C ARG A 334 40.86 -15.24 -12.53
N LYS A 335 42.20 -15.24 -12.65
CA LYS A 335 43.12 -15.79 -11.63
C LYS A 335 42.77 -17.24 -11.20
N GLY A 336 42.17 -18.04 -12.09
CA GLY A 336 41.78 -19.43 -11.83
C GLY A 336 40.40 -19.62 -11.19
N PHE A 337 39.67 -18.55 -10.89
CA PHE A 337 38.30 -18.59 -10.37
C PHE A 337 37.31 -18.11 -11.40
N LEU A 338 36.08 -18.63 -11.35
CA LEU A 338 35.00 -18.20 -12.23
C LEU A 338 34.35 -16.96 -11.60
N THR A 339 34.41 -15.82 -12.30
CA THR A 339 33.92 -14.53 -11.80
C THR A 339 32.87 -13.95 -12.74
N ALA A 340 31.96 -13.15 -12.19
CA ALA A 340 30.97 -12.36 -12.90
C ALA A 340 31.03 -10.92 -12.39
N ASP A 341 31.79 -10.07 -13.10
CA ASP A 341 31.97 -8.65 -12.75
C ASP A 341 31.00 -7.78 -13.58
N GLY A 342 30.40 -6.76 -12.95
CA GLY A 342 29.50 -5.84 -13.64
C GLY A 342 28.27 -6.54 -14.24
N PRO A 343 27.96 -6.35 -15.54
CA PRO A 343 26.78 -6.96 -16.15
C PRO A 343 26.94 -8.46 -16.45
N GLU A 344 28.09 -9.07 -16.14
CA GLU A 344 28.30 -10.49 -16.36
C GLU A 344 27.53 -11.36 -15.36
N SER A 345 27.24 -12.61 -15.73
CA SER A 345 26.63 -13.58 -14.82
C SER A 345 27.15 -15.00 -15.06
N ILE A 346 27.19 -15.79 -14.00
CA ILE A 346 27.45 -17.23 -14.03
C ILE A 346 26.13 -17.95 -13.89
N THR A 347 25.76 -18.76 -14.87
CA THR A 347 24.56 -19.58 -14.86
C THR A 347 24.92 -21.05 -14.67
N LEU A 348 24.29 -21.71 -13.70
CA LEU A 348 24.45 -23.15 -13.42
C LEU A 348 23.13 -23.88 -13.69
N LYS A 349 23.07 -24.68 -14.77
CA LYS A 349 21.87 -25.44 -15.14
C LYS A 349 21.95 -26.89 -14.65
N TYR A 350 21.03 -27.28 -13.78
CA TYR A 350 20.88 -28.64 -13.27
C TYR A 350 19.68 -29.30 -13.92
N ILE A 351 19.95 -30.15 -14.93
CA ILE A 351 18.92 -30.88 -15.67
C ILE A 351 18.63 -32.19 -14.95
N LEU A 352 17.46 -32.31 -14.32
CA LEU A 352 17.05 -33.52 -13.61
C LEU A 352 16.61 -34.60 -14.61
N SER A 353 15.76 -34.21 -15.56
CA SER A 353 15.26 -35.05 -16.65
C SER A 353 15.26 -34.22 -17.94
N PRO A 354 15.66 -34.77 -19.10
CA PRO A 354 15.67 -34.02 -20.34
C PRO A 354 14.26 -33.77 -20.88
N GLU A 355 14.09 -32.67 -21.61
CA GLU A 355 12.90 -32.45 -22.43
C GLU A 355 12.85 -33.43 -23.62
N SER A 356 11.63 -33.69 -24.11
CA SER A 356 11.40 -34.60 -25.24
C SER A 356 12.24 -34.21 -26.46
N GLY A 357 13.15 -35.09 -26.89
CA GLY A 357 14.00 -34.88 -28.07
C GLY A 357 15.37 -34.26 -27.80
N VAL A 358 15.71 -33.97 -26.55
CA VAL A 358 17.04 -33.49 -26.13
C VAL A 358 17.89 -34.68 -25.64
N GLY A 359 19.22 -34.62 -25.84
CA GLY A 359 20.14 -35.67 -25.37
C GLY A 359 20.15 -35.81 -23.84
N GLU A 360 20.42 -37.03 -23.35
CA GLU A 360 20.47 -37.32 -21.90
C GLU A 360 21.80 -36.96 -21.22
N GLU A 361 22.78 -36.47 -21.98
CA GLU A 361 24.12 -36.20 -21.49
C GLU A 361 24.10 -35.17 -20.35
N GLY A 362 24.72 -35.52 -19.22
CA GLY A 362 24.80 -34.66 -18.04
C GLY A 362 23.53 -34.61 -17.18
N THR A 363 22.45 -35.29 -17.54
CA THR A 363 21.19 -35.31 -16.77
C THR A 363 21.29 -36.16 -15.51
N LEU A 364 20.55 -35.80 -14.45
CA LEU A 364 20.48 -36.61 -13.23
C LEU A 364 19.95 -38.02 -13.52
N ARG A 365 18.95 -38.15 -14.42
CA ARG A 365 18.39 -39.45 -14.83
C ARG A 365 19.48 -40.42 -15.28
N LEU A 366 20.31 -39.99 -16.23
CA LEU A 366 21.41 -40.79 -16.74
C LEU A 366 22.44 -41.12 -15.64
N ARG A 367 22.76 -40.14 -14.79
CA ARG A 367 23.71 -40.34 -13.68
C ARG A 367 23.20 -41.32 -12.63
N LEU A 368 21.90 -41.35 -12.35
CA LEU A 368 21.28 -42.34 -11.46
C LEU A 368 21.34 -43.75 -12.06
N GLN A 369 21.11 -43.90 -13.36
CA GLN A 369 21.25 -45.20 -14.05
C GLN A 369 22.69 -45.71 -14.00
N GLN A 370 23.67 -44.85 -14.29
CA GLN A 370 25.09 -45.22 -14.31
C GLN A 370 25.67 -45.45 -12.91
N GLY A 371 25.39 -44.55 -11.96
CA GLY A 371 26.00 -44.55 -10.64
C GLY A 371 25.33 -45.48 -9.63
N LEU A 372 24.03 -45.75 -9.78
CA LEU A 372 23.26 -46.63 -8.88
C LEU A 372 22.72 -47.89 -9.56
N GLY A 373 22.96 -48.08 -10.87
CA GLY A 373 22.51 -49.26 -11.61
C GLY A 373 20.99 -49.34 -11.78
N LEU A 374 20.28 -48.20 -11.71
CA LEU A 374 18.83 -48.15 -11.85
C LEU A 374 18.39 -48.34 -13.30
N THR A 375 17.23 -48.97 -13.52
CA THR A 375 16.55 -48.95 -14.82
C THR A 375 16.02 -47.55 -15.14
N LEU A 376 15.65 -47.28 -16.40
CA LEU A 376 15.09 -45.98 -16.80
C LEU A 376 13.86 -45.61 -15.96
N SER A 377 12.93 -46.55 -15.80
CA SER A 377 11.72 -46.36 -14.99
C SER A 377 12.03 -46.12 -13.52
N GLU A 378 13.02 -46.82 -12.94
CA GLU A 378 13.43 -46.59 -11.55
C GLU A 378 14.11 -45.23 -11.36
N ALA A 379 14.87 -44.75 -12.35
CA ALA A 379 15.47 -43.43 -12.33
C ALA A 379 14.41 -42.32 -12.47
N GLU A 380 13.39 -42.50 -13.31
CA GLU A 380 12.25 -41.57 -13.43
C GLU A 380 11.40 -41.55 -12.15
N ASP A 381 11.14 -42.73 -11.56
CA ASP A 381 10.49 -42.85 -10.25
C ASP A 381 11.30 -42.09 -9.18
N ALA A 382 12.63 -42.23 -9.19
CA ALA A 382 13.52 -41.54 -8.26
C ALA A 382 13.51 -40.01 -8.45
N ILE A 383 13.45 -39.50 -9.69
CA ILE A 383 13.35 -38.06 -9.96
C ILE A 383 12.00 -37.52 -9.49
N SER A 384 10.91 -38.22 -9.82
CA SER A 384 9.56 -37.84 -9.39
C SER A 384 9.39 -37.90 -7.87
N ALA A 385 10.18 -38.74 -7.19
CA ALA A 385 10.22 -38.89 -5.74
C ALA A 385 11.27 -38.00 -5.03
N ILE A 386 11.90 -37.05 -5.72
CA ILE A 386 12.79 -36.05 -5.07
C ILE A 386 11.97 -35.24 -4.06
N ARG A 387 12.45 -35.19 -2.81
CA ARG A 387 11.83 -34.43 -1.72
C ARG A 387 12.50 -33.11 -1.45
N ASN A 388 13.77 -32.97 -1.81
CA ASN A 388 14.57 -31.78 -1.54
C ASN A 388 15.77 -31.72 -2.49
N VAL A 389 16.08 -30.52 -2.95
CA VAL A 389 17.35 -30.21 -3.63
C VAL A 389 17.99 -29.07 -2.88
N ARG A 390 19.17 -29.32 -2.33
CA ARG A 390 19.95 -28.36 -1.55
C ARG A 390 21.20 -27.98 -2.33
N PHE A 391 21.44 -26.69 -2.46
CA PHE A 391 22.65 -26.14 -3.04
C PHE A 391 23.59 -25.69 -1.94
N ARG A 392 24.89 -25.92 -2.16
CA ARG A 392 25.98 -25.38 -1.35
C ARG A 392 26.96 -24.70 -2.30
N LEU A 393 27.05 -23.38 -2.18
CA LEU A 393 27.90 -22.56 -3.02
C LEU A 393 28.94 -21.88 -2.14
N VAL A 394 30.21 -21.99 -2.48
CA VAL A 394 31.26 -21.20 -1.82
C VAL A 394 31.49 -19.96 -2.68
N LEU A 395 31.01 -18.82 -2.17
CA LEU A 395 31.00 -17.54 -2.87
C LEU A 395 31.84 -16.52 -2.10
N ALA A 396 32.40 -15.56 -2.81
CA ALA A 396 32.96 -14.33 -2.23
C ALA A 396 32.64 -13.14 -3.13
N ASN A 397 33.06 -11.97 -2.67
CA ASN A 397 32.81 -10.65 -3.24
C ASN A 397 31.35 -10.20 -3.17
N ASP A 398 30.99 -9.19 -3.95
CA ASP A 398 29.64 -8.65 -4.07
C ASP A 398 28.81 -9.53 -5.01
N TYR A 399 28.07 -10.47 -4.43
CA TYR A 399 27.36 -11.49 -5.20
C TYR A 399 25.86 -11.43 -4.95
N ARG A 400 25.09 -11.70 -6.01
CA ARG A 400 23.65 -11.89 -5.99
C ARG A 400 23.31 -13.29 -6.49
N VAL A 401 22.65 -14.09 -5.65
CA VAL A 401 22.24 -15.47 -5.96
C VAL A 401 20.75 -15.51 -6.26
N GLU A 402 20.41 -16.01 -7.43
CA GLU A 402 19.03 -16.22 -7.86
C GLU A 402 18.80 -17.66 -8.31
N VAL A 403 17.56 -18.13 -8.19
CA VAL A 403 17.14 -19.47 -8.62
C VAL A 403 15.88 -19.41 -9.47
N ALA A 404 15.83 -20.24 -10.50
CA ALA A 404 14.68 -20.44 -11.39
C ALA A 404 14.43 -21.94 -11.63
N SER A 405 13.22 -22.29 -12.07
CA SER A 405 12.88 -23.65 -12.50
C SER A 405 11.79 -23.67 -13.56
N ASP A 406 11.59 -24.82 -14.19
CA ASP A 406 10.45 -25.10 -15.09
C ASP A 406 9.09 -25.23 -14.35
N ARG A 407 9.07 -25.04 -13.02
CA ARG A 407 7.87 -24.91 -12.19
C ARG A 407 7.66 -23.49 -11.63
N GLN A 408 8.66 -22.62 -11.76
CA GLN A 408 8.65 -21.24 -11.33
C GLN A 408 8.68 -20.35 -12.58
N THR A 409 7.54 -20.23 -13.25
CA THR A 409 7.44 -19.65 -14.59
C THR A 409 6.47 -18.48 -14.65
N ASN A 410 6.57 -17.70 -15.72
CA ASN A 410 5.52 -16.77 -16.13
C ASN A 410 4.34 -17.54 -16.79
N PRO A 411 3.23 -16.86 -17.17
CA PRO A 411 2.07 -17.51 -17.78
C PRO A 411 2.35 -18.14 -19.15
N VAL A 412 3.44 -17.75 -19.81
CA VAL A 412 3.90 -18.30 -21.10
C VAL A 412 4.84 -19.51 -20.88
N GLY A 413 5.16 -19.85 -19.63
CA GLY A 413 5.98 -21.01 -19.27
C GLY A 413 7.49 -20.75 -19.25
N GLN A 414 7.93 -19.50 -19.32
CA GLN A 414 9.35 -19.14 -19.20
C GLN A 414 9.79 -19.11 -17.73
N PRO A 415 10.88 -19.79 -17.35
CA PRO A 415 11.43 -19.75 -15.98
C PRO A 415 11.77 -18.32 -15.54
N GLN A 416 11.40 -17.98 -14.31
CA GLN A 416 11.63 -16.68 -13.69
C GLN A 416 12.62 -16.82 -12.53
N PHE A 417 13.52 -15.85 -12.36
CA PHE A 417 14.52 -15.87 -11.30
C PHE A 417 13.99 -15.19 -10.03
N LEU A 418 14.14 -15.85 -8.89
CA LEU A 418 13.87 -15.27 -7.58
C LEU A 418 15.16 -15.16 -6.78
N VAL A 419 15.34 -14.03 -6.09
CA VAL A 419 16.50 -13.77 -5.24
C VAL A 419 16.49 -14.72 -4.03
N VAL A 420 17.65 -15.30 -3.76
CA VAL A 420 17.88 -16.22 -2.64
C VAL A 420 18.74 -15.56 -1.57
N SER A 421 19.84 -14.93 -1.98
CA SER A 421 20.82 -14.31 -1.08
C SER A 421 21.61 -13.26 -1.85
N ARG A 422 21.97 -12.19 -1.17
CA ARG A 422 22.97 -11.21 -1.62
C ARG A 422 24.16 -11.19 -0.66
N ALA A 423 25.28 -10.63 -1.09
CA ALA A 423 26.42 -10.36 -0.23
C ALA A 423 26.10 -9.16 0.68
N PRO A 424 26.59 -9.13 1.93
CA PRO A 424 26.52 -7.93 2.74
C PRO A 424 27.59 -6.93 2.27
N GLY A 425 27.15 -5.75 1.86
CA GLY A 425 28.00 -4.69 1.31
C GLY A 425 28.70 -5.07 0.01
N ASN A 426 29.40 -4.11 -0.57
CA ASN A 426 30.13 -4.26 -1.83
C ASN A 426 31.61 -4.60 -1.59
N ILE A 427 31.89 -5.88 -1.31
CA ILE A 427 33.24 -6.38 -1.00
C ILE A 427 33.93 -6.88 -2.27
N LYS A 428 35.16 -6.45 -2.54
CA LYS A 428 35.87 -6.76 -3.82
C LYS A 428 37.15 -7.60 -3.68
N ASN A 429 37.54 -7.91 -2.44
CA ASN A 429 38.87 -8.45 -2.10
C ASN A 429 38.86 -9.91 -1.61
N HIS A 430 37.76 -10.63 -1.84
CA HIS A 430 37.50 -12.02 -1.42
C HIS A 430 37.50 -12.27 0.10
N LEU A 431 37.56 -11.24 0.95
CA LEU A 431 37.62 -11.43 2.41
C LEU A 431 36.32 -11.98 3.01
N ASN A 432 35.20 -11.89 2.30
CA ASN A 432 33.89 -12.37 2.73
C ASN A 432 33.55 -13.78 2.22
N GLN A 433 34.55 -14.60 1.86
CA GLN A 433 34.33 -15.96 1.40
C GLN A 433 33.46 -16.76 2.39
N ARG A 434 32.28 -17.22 1.95
CA ARG A 434 31.36 -18.00 2.78
C ARG A 434 30.61 -19.07 1.98
N GLU A 435 30.15 -20.09 2.71
CA GLU A 435 29.27 -21.11 2.15
C GLU A 435 27.81 -20.63 2.22
N VAL A 436 27.19 -20.40 1.06
CA VAL A 436 25.76 -20.13 0.90
C VAL A 436 25.05 -21.46 0.69
N VAL A 437 24.27 -21.88 1.69
CA VAL A 437 23.50 -23.12 1.65
C VAL A 437 22.02 -22.79 1.57
N PHE A 438 21.29 -23.32 0.59
CA PHE A 438 19.84 -23.13 0.53
C PHE A 438 19.13 -24.32 -0.10
N ASP A 439 17.88 -24.52 0.29
CA ASP A 439 17.00 -25.55 -0.25
C ASP A 439 16.08 -24.91 -1.32
N TYR A 440 15.90 -25.56 -2.46
CA TYR A 440 14.97 -25.09 -3.50
C TYR A 440 13.51 -25.43 -3.17
N GLY A 441 12.59 -24.52 -3.45
CA GLY A 441 11.15 -24.75 -3.38
C GLY A 441 10.33 -23.56 -3.86
N LEU A 442 9.05 -23.81 -4.16
CA LEU A 442 8.08 -22.77 -4.53
C LEU A 442 7.53 -22.10 -3.27
N PRO A 443 7.28 -20.77 -3.27
CA PRO A 443 6.62 -20.07 -2.18
C PRO A 443 5.23 -20.66 -1.86
N THR A 444 4.95 -20.89 -0.57
CA THR A 444 3.67 -21.44 -0.10
C THR A 444 3.01 -20.63 1.00
N ALA A 445 3.77 -19.90 1.80
CA ALA A 445 3.21 -19.03 2.85
C ALA A 445 4.18 -17.93 3.25
N ASN A 446 3.62 -16.79 3.68
CA ASN A 446 4.33 -15.74 4.37
C ASN A 446 3.74 -15.61 5.79
N GLN A 447 4.60 -15.61 6.82
CA GLN A 447 4.19 -15.58 8.21
C GLN A 447 5.00 -14.52 8.97
N ILE A 448 4.29 -13.62 9.63
CA ILE A 448 4.86 -12.55 10.44
C ILE A 448 4.36 -12.71 11.87
N TYR A 449 5.29 -12.68 12.82
CA TYR A 449 4.99 -12.57 14.24
C TYR A 449 5.56 -11.26 14.75
N GLY A 450 4.72 -10.45 15.38
CA GLY A 450 5.09 -9.15 15.91
C GLY A 450 4.89 -9.05 17.40
N MET A 451 5.76 -8.28 18.05
CA MET A 451 5.66 -7.90 19.44
C MET A 451 5.77 -6.39 19.55
N THR A 452 4.84 -5.78 20.28
CA THR A 452 4.86 -4.35 20.56
C THR A 452 4.91 -4.11 22.07
N ALA A 453 5.63 -3.08 22.48
CA ALA A 453 5.65 -2.62 23.86
C ALA A 453 5.52 -1.11 23.87
N GLU A 454 4.52 -0.62 24.59
CA GLU A 454 4.24 0.81 24.75
C GLU A 454 4.32 1.15 26.23
N VAL A 455 5.14 2.15 26.55
CA VAL A 455 5.25 2.72 27.89
C VAL A 455 4.87 4.19 27.81
N ARG A 456 3.88 4.60 28.61
CA ARG A 456 3.43 6.00 28.69
C ARG A 456 3.75 6.61 30.03
N ASP A 457 4.33 7.81 30.02
CA ASP A 457 4.58 8.65 31.20
C ASP A 457 5.36 7.95 32.34
N PHE A 458 6.20 6.95 32.04
CA PHE A 458 6.98 6.26 33.08
C PHE A 458 8.16 7.14 33.53
N ARG A 459 7.95 7.89 34.62
CA ARG A 459 8.91 8.91 35.11
C ARG A 459 9.23 9.97 34.05
N GLY A 460 8.24 10.31 33.21
CA GLY A 460 8.35 11.27 32.11
C GLY A 460 9.03 10.73 30.86
N PHE A 461 9.22 9.40 30.76
CA PHE A 461 9.62 8.73 29.53
C PHE A 461 8.42 8.09 28.86
N ASP A 462 8.32 8.29 27.55
CA ASP A 462 7.47 7.51 26.67
C ASP A 462 8.36 6.60 25.83
N PHE A 463 7.92 5.36 25.65
CA PHE A 463 8.58 4.40 24.79
C PHE A 463 7.54 3.68 23.93
N TYR A 464 7.87 3.49 22.67
CA TYR A 464 7.16 2.58 21.80
C TYR A 464 8.18 1.74 21.06
N GLY A 465 8.00 0.43 21.04
CA GLY A 465 8.84 -0.46 20.26
C GLY A 465 8.02 -1.55 19.60
N GLU A 466 8.44 -1.93 18.40
CA GLU A 466 7.88 -3.03 17.62
C GLU A 466 9.03 -3.92 17.12
N PHE A 467 8.86 -5.22 17.21
CA PHE A 467 9.81 -6.22 16.73
C PHE A 467 9.07 -7.34 16.04
N ASP A 468 9.38 -7.52 14.76
CA ASP A 468 8.73 -8.46 13.87
C ASP A 468 9.69 -9.49 13.32
N ILE A 469 9.17 -10.71 13.19
CA ILE A 469 9.87 -11.84 12.61
C ILE A 469 9.08 -12.31 11.40
N ASN A 470 9.65 -12.12 10.21
CA ASN A 470 9.13 -12.62 8.95
C ASN A 470 9.71 -14.01 8.62
N THR A 471 8.86 -14.96 8.27
CA THR A 471 9.23 -16.29 7.80
C THR A 471 8.48 -16.61 6.51
N GLN A 472 9.21 -16.64 5.40
CA GLN A 472 8.70 -17.08 4.10
C GLN A 472 8.92 -18.57 3.91
N TYR A 473 7.84 -19.33 3.86
CA TYR A 473 7.88 -20.77 3.64
C TYR A 473 7.86 -21.12 2.16
N ARG A 474 8.67 -22.11 1.81
CA ARG A 474 8.73 -22.73 0.49
C ARG A 474 8.65 -24.25 0.62
N LYS A 475 8.24 -24.92 -0.45
CA LYS A 475 8.17 -26.39 -0.53
C LYS A 475 8.62 -26.89 -1.90
N TYR A 476 9.36 -28.00 -1.93
CA TYR A 476 9.79 -28.62 -3.19
C TYR A 476 8.59 -29.27 -3.91
N PRO A 477 8.35 -29.00 -5.22
CA PRO A 477 7.17 -29.48 -5.93
C PRO A 477 7.31 -30.91 -6.46
N THR A 478 7.17 -31.90 -5.57
CA THR A 478 7.09 -33.33 -5.96
C THR A 478 5.66 -33.81 -6.12
N THR A 479 5.41 -34.55 -7.20
CA THR A 479 4.09 -35.10 -7.57
C THR A 479 3.75 -36.40 -6.81
N ILE A 480 4.74 -37.10 -6.28
CA ILE A 480 4.56 -38.40 -5.59
C ILE A 480 4.38 -38.23 -4.09
N ALA A 481 5.07 -37.26 -3.47
CA ALA A 481 5.03 -37.14 -2.02
C ALA A 481 3.68 -36.58 -1.55
N LYS A 482 3.05 -37.31 -0.63
CA LYS A 482 1.83 -36.87 0.07
C LYS A 482 2.08 -35.75 1.09
N LYS A 483 3.32 -35.63 1.54
CA LYS A 483 3.75 -34.65 2.54
C LYS A 483 5.03 -33.99 2.07
N HIS A 484 5.01 -32.67 2.06
CA HIS A 484 6.12 -31.84 1.63
C HIS A 484 6.78 -31.16 2.82
N ARG A 485 8.11 -31.18 2.84
CA ARG A 485 8.89 -30.50 3.88
C ARG A 485 8.85 -28.99 3.64
N SER A 486 8.42 -28.22 4.65
CA SER A 486 8.56 -26.77 4.64
C SER A 486 10.01 -26.35 4.91
N ILE A 487 10.51 -25.42 4.11
CA ILE A 487 11.82 -24.78 4.21
C ILE A 487 11.62 -23.26 4.26
N ALA A 488 12.58 -22.52 4.81
CA ALA A 488 12.53 -21.05 4.91
C ALA A 488 13.96 -20.49 5.00
N GLY A 489 14.18 -19.33 4.38
CA GLY A 489 15.48 -18.64 4.31
C GLY A 489 16.61 -19.49 3.74
N ILE A 490 17.83 -19.24 4.23
CA ILE A 490 19.06 -19.96 3.89
C ILE A 490 19.58 -20.74 5.12
N GLY A 491 20.60 -21.57 4.92
CA GLY A 491 21.27 -22.32 5.98
C GLY A 491 21.92 -21.37 6.98
N GLY A 492 21.46 -21.40 8.22
CA GLY A 492 21.92 -20.51 9.29
C GLY A 492 21.06 -19.25 9.49
N ASP A 493 20.28 -18.85 8.48
CA ASP A 493 19.49 -17.62 8.49
C ASP A 493 18.10 -17.87 7.84
N ARG A 494 17.16 -18.29 8.68
CA ARG A 494 15.82 -18.77 8.25
C ARG A 494 14.74 -17.70 8.22
N ARG A 495 14.98 -16.55 8.82
CA ARG A 495 13.95 -15.54 9.12
C ARG A 495 14.54 -14.17 8.89
N SER A 496 13.69 -13.24 8.48
CA SER A 496 14.03 -11.83 8.36
C SER A 496 13.42 -11.09 9.54
N VAL A 497 14.06 -10.04 10.03
CA VAL A 497 13.57 -9.21 11.13
C VAL A 497 13.31 -7.78 10.68
N GLY A 498 12.31 -7.16 11.28
CA GLY A 498 12.03 -5.73 11.21
C GLY A 498 11.80 -5.23 12.62
N TRP A 499 12.39 -4.09 12.99
CA TRP A 499 12.18 -3.52 14.32
C TRP A 499 12.28 -2.00 14.31
N MET A 500 11.57 -1.39 15.24
CA MET A 500 11.69 0.03 15.55
C MET A 500 11.54 0.25 17.05
N ALA A 501 12.17 1.29 17.56
CA ALA A 501 12.11 1.68 18.95
C ALA A 501 12.25 3.20 19.07
N ASN A 502 11.24 3.83 19.64
CA ASN A 502 11.17 5.26 19.87
C ASN A 502 11.15 5.51 21.37
N ILE A 503 12.06 6.35 21.86
CA ILE A 503 12.13 6.80 23.25
C ILE A 503 12.03 8.32 23.22
N SER A 504 11.09 8.86 23.99
CA SER A 504 10.99 10.30 24.18
C SER A 504 10.93 10.64 25.67
N ARG A 505 11.45 11.82 26.02
CA ARG A 505 11.34 12.36 27.36
C ARG A 505 11.19 13.86 27.33
N ARG A 506 10.21 14.36 28.07
CA ARG A 506 10.05 15.79 28.33
C ARG A 506 10.50 16.10 29.76
N SER A 507 11.40 17.08 29.90
CA SER A 507 11.87 17.55 31.20
C SER A 507 12.01 19.07 31.22
N GLY A 508 11.00 19.73 31.77
CA GLY A 508 10.91 21.20 31.74
C GLY A 508 10.89 21.71 30.29
N PRO A 509 11.79 22.64 29.91
CA PRO A 509 11.87 23.15 28.54
C PRO A 509 12.58 22.18 27.57
N TRP A 510 13.18 21.09 28.06
CA TRP A 510 13.92 20.15 27.22
C TRP A 510 13.04 18.99 26.76
N ARG A 511 13.20 18.61 25.49
CA ARG A 511 12.69 17.38 24.91
C ARG A 511 13.88 16.58 24.38
N PHE A 512 13.93 15.30 24.72
CA PHE A 512 14.88 14.36 24.16
C PHE A 512 14.11 13.31 23.38
N PHE A 513 14.62 12.95 22.21
CA PHE A 513 14.07 11.90 21.37
C PHE A 513 15.19 11.04 20.81
N LEU A 514 14.96 9.74 20.78
CA LEU A 514 15.82 8.74 20.19
C LEU A 514 14.92 7.74 19.46
N GLU A 515 15.16 7.56 18.18
CA GLU A 515 14.61 6.47 17.38
C GLU A 515 15.74 5.56 16.92
N GLY A 516 15.48 4.25 16.94
CA GLY A 516 16.34 3.23 16.37
C GLY A 516 15.50 2.27 15.57
N PHE A 517 16.02 1.82 14.44
CA PHE A 517 15.28 0.98 13.51
C PHE A 517 16.20 0.07 12.71
N GLY A 518 15.62 -1.01 12.18
CA GLY A 518 16.32 -1.92 11.29
C GLY A 518 15.37 -2.88 10.62
N MET A 519 15.46 -2.99 9.30
CA MET A 519 14.66 -3.93 8.52
C MET A 519 15.55 -4.71 7.57
N ASP A 520 15.53 -6.04 7.68
CA ASP A 520 16.25 -6.91 6.76
C ASP A 520 15.73 -6.74 5.32
N GLU A 521 16.62 -6.82 4.34
CA GLU A 521 16.27 -6.78 2.91
C GLU A 521 15.20 -7.82 2.52
N ARG A 522 15.29 -9.01 3.13
CA ARG A 522 14.34 -10.12 2.90
C ARG A 522 13.05 -9.98 3.72
N TYR A 523 12.87 -8.94 4.52
CA TYR A 523 11.60 -8.68 5.19
C TYR A 523 10.56 -8.32 4.14
N THR A 524 9.35 -8.87 4.24
CA THR A 524 8.29 -8.59 3.27
C THR A 524 6.92 -8.85 3.84
N THR A 525 6.03 -7.87 3.66
CA THR A 525 4.59 -7.97 3.86
C THR A 525 3.86 -8.33 2.57
N THR A 526 4.58 -8.67 1.51
CA THR A 526 4.01 -9.06 0.22
C THR A 526 3.89 -10.57 0.11
N ILE A 527 2.84 -11.07 -0.54
CA ILE A 527 2.70 -12.47 -0.93
C ILE A 527 2.40 -12.58 -2.42
N LEU A 528 2.87 -13.67 -3.02
CA LEU A 528 2.48 -14.08 -4.34
C LEU A 528 1.29 -15.07 -4.24
N PRO A 529 0.05 -14.61 -4.46
CA PRO A 529 -1.12 -15.48 -4.41
C PRO A 529 -1.15 -16.48 -5.58
N VAL A 530 -1.96 -17.51 -5.42
CA VAL A 530 -2.30 -18.46 -6.50
C VAL A 530 -3.64 -18.06 -7.12
N ASP A 531 -3.77 -18.30 -8.43
CA ASP A 531 -5.06 -18.21 -9.10
C ASP A 531 -5.96 -19.43 -8.81
N GLY A 532 -7.19 -19.45 -9.33
CA GLY A 532 -8.11 -20.58 -9.15
C GLY A 532 -7.61 -21.90 -9.76
N ARG A 533 -6.67 -21.87 -10.71
CA ARG A 533 -6.00 -23.06 -11.27
C ARG A 533 -4.87 -23.55 -10.37
N GLY A 534 -4.49 -22.76 -9.37
CA GLY A 534 -3.39 -23.06 -8.46
C GLY A 534 -2.03 -22.70 -9.05
N VAL A 535 -1.93 -21.71 -9.94
CA VAL A 535 -0.65 -21.24 -10.51
C VAL A 535 -0.42 -19.80 -10.07
N SER A 536 0.85 -19.45 -9.85
CA SER A 536 1.30 -18.10 -9.56
C SER A 536 2.14 -17.56 -10.71
N ASP A 537 2.14 -16.25 -10.91
CA ASP A 537 2.99 -15.57 -11.88
C ASP A 537 4.28 -15.10 -11.20
N TYR A 538 5.41 -15.72 -11.53
CA TYR A 538 6.68 -15.40 -10.88
C TYR A 538 7.47 -14.29 -11.58
N SER A 539 6.88 -13.63 -12.58
CA SER A 539 7.57 -12.58 -13.37
C SER A 539 7.83 -11.34 -12.50
N PRO A 540 9.03 -10.75 -12.54
CA PRO A 540 9.32 -9.50 -11.82
C PRO A 540 8.37 -8.35 -12.22
N GLU A 541 7.90 -8.34 -13.47
CA GLU A 541 7.00 -7.31 -14.00
C GLU A 541 5.53 -7.53 -13.59
N ALA A 542 5.19 -8.68 -12.98
CA ALA A 542 3.83 -9.01 -12.56
C ALA A 542 3.48 -8.41 -11.18
N THR A 543 3.93 -7.18 -10.91
CA THR A 543 3.72 -6.48 -9.63
C THR A 543 2.24 -6.38 -9.25
N SER A 544 1.36 -6.19 -10.23
CA SER A 544 -0.10 -6.13 -10.00
C SER A 544 -0.74 -7.44 -9.56
N ARG A 545 -0.02 -8.57 -9.63
CA ARG A 545 -0.51 -9.87 -9.16
C ARG A 545 -0.06 -10.22 -7.74
N LEU A 546 0.71 -9.34 -7.12
CA LEU A 546 1.08 -9.46 -5.72
C LEU A 546 -0.09 -9.08 -4.81
N TYR A 547 -0.02 -9.50 -3.56
CA TYR A 547 -0.94 -9.04 -2.53
C TYR A 547 -0.13 -8.54 -1.35
N ASP A 548 -0.26 -7.26 -1.06
CA ASP A 548 0.43 -6.62 0.05
C ASP A 548 -0.42 -6.67 1.32
N LEU A 549 0.22 -7.03 2.43
CA LEU A 549 -0.36 -6.99 3.76
C LEU A 549 -0.27 -5.57 4.35
N VAL A 550 0.74 -4.80 3.93
CA VAL A 550 0.89 -3.36 4.16
C VAL A 550 0.78 -2.70 2.79
N ASP A 551 -0.31 -1.95 2.55
CA ASP A 551 -0.51 -1.23 1.30
C ASP A 551 0.46 -0.05 1.18
N ASP A 552 0.75 0.28 -0.08
CA ASP A 552 1.37 1.52 -0.54
C ASP A 552 0.23 2.56 -0.68
N ASN A 553 0.22 3.56 0.20
CA ASN A 553 -0.84 4.58 0.33
C ASN A 553 -0.29 5.82 1.05
N ASP A 554 0.58 6.55 0.35
CA ASP A 554 1.38 7.66 0.87
C ASP A 554 0.52 8.89 1.26
N ASP A 555 -0.62 9.11 0.61
CA ASP A 555 -1.57 10.18 0.96
C ASP A 555 -2.68 9.75 1.94
N ASN A 556 -2.66 8.47 2.33
CA ASN A 556 -3.54 7.83 3.32
C ASN A 556 -5.03 8.00 2.99
N ASP A 557 -5.35 7.89 1.71
CA ASP A 557 -6.70 7.99 1.18
C ASP A 557 -7.38 6.58 1.15
N ARG A 558 -8.47 6.40 0.41
CA ARG A 558 -9.14 5.08 0.31
C ARG A 558 -8.58 4.21 -0.81
N HIS A 559 -7.88 4.80 -1.77
CA HIS A 559 -7.34 4.20 -2.96
C HIS A 559 -5.91 3.68 -2.71
N PRO A 560 -5.62 2.40 -2.98
CA PRO A 560 -4.23 1.96 -2.98
C PRO A 560 -3.48 2.61 -4.15
N ASP A 561 -2.28 3.12 -3.91
CA ASP A 561 -1.46 3.82 -4.90
C ASP A 561 -1.08 2.88 -6.05
N GLN A 562 -0.77 1.64 -5.68
CA GLN A 562 -0.41 0.63 -6.65
C GLN A 562 -1.58 -0.22 -7.11
N GLN A 563 -1.60 -0.47 -8.42
CA GLN A 563 -2.55 -1.39 -9.01
C GLN A 563 -2.28 -2.80 -8.50
N ARG A 564 -3.27 -3.39 -7.81
CA ARG A 564 -3.26 -4.80 -7.38
C ARG A 564 -4.55 -5.48 -7.77
N ILE A 565 -4.45 -6.71 -8.26
CA ILE A 565 -5.61 -7.50 -8.68
C ILE A 565 -6.62 -7.60 -7.52
N PHE A 566 -7.89 -7.35 -7.83
CA PHE A 566 -8.99 -7.31 -6.85
C PHE A 566 -8.85 -6.26 -5.73
N GLN A 567 -8.06 -5.19 -5.92
CA GLN A 567 -7.98 -4.06 -4.99
C GLN A 567 -8.28 -2.74 -5.70
N GLY A 568 -8.82 -1.76 -4.98
CA GLY A 568 -9.26 -0.47 -5.53
C GLY A 568 -10.46 -0.53 -6.49
N SER A 569 -10.87 -1.71 -6.94
CA SER A 569 -11.92 -1.91 -7.95
C SER A 569 -13.33 -1.45 -7.54
N LEU A 570 -13.58 -1.16 -6.27
CA LEU A 570 -14.89 -0.66 -5.80
C LEU A 570 -14.86 0.84 -5.50
N ILE A 571 -13.73 1.49 -5.75
CA ILE A 571 -13.56 2.92 -5.61
C ILE A 571 -13.87 3.57 -6.97
N PRO A 572 -14.86 4.47 -7.04
CA PRO A 572 -15.15 5.19 -8.27
C PRO A 572 -13.98 6.11 -8.62
N ILE A 573 -13.49 6.00 -9.85
CA ILE A 573 -12.54 6.96 -10.41
C ILE A 573 -13.33 8.24 -10.74
N PRO A 574 -12.90 9.42 -10.26
CA PRO A 574 -13.55 10.69 -10.61
C PRO A 574 -13.70 10.85 -12.13
N GLY A 575 -14.90 11.21 -12.60
CA GLY A 575 -15.19 11.41 -14.02
C GLY A 575 -15.42 10.14 -14.84
N GLN A 576 -15.40 8.95 -14.23
CA GLN A 576 -15.69 7.68 -14.91
C GLN A 576 -16.93 6.97 -14.34
N ASP A 577 -17.63 6.22 -15.20
CA ASP A 577 -18.70 5.33 -14.76
C ASP A 577 -18.13 4.25 -13.84
N PHE A 578 -18.75 4.07 -12.67
CA PHE A 578 -18.38 3.01 -11.74
C PHE A 578 -18.45 1.63 -12.41
N LYS A 579 -17.30 0.97 -12.52
CA LYS A 579 -17.15 -0.39 -13.03
C LYS A 579 -16.19 -1.15 -12.14
N ILE A 580 -16.51 -2.42 -11.90
CA ILE A 580 -15.62 -3.30 -11.16
C ILE A 580 -14.56 -3.79 -12.15
N HIS A 581 -13.31 -3.46 -11.88
CA HIS A 581 -12.13 -3.86 -12.63
C HIS A 581 -11.46 -5.07 -11.96
N PRO A 582 -11.61 -6.32 -12.46
CA PRO A 582 -10.99 -7.49 -11.83
C PRO A 582 -9.47 -7.37 -11.68
N GLU A 583 -8.82 -6.68 -12.61
CA GLU A 583 -7.40 -6.31 -12.63
C GLU A 583 -6.97 -5.35 -11.52
N GLY A 584 -7.92 -4.74 -10.81
CA GLY A 584 -7.64 -3.69 -9.83
C GLY A 584 -7.52 -2.30 -10.44
N VAL A 585 -7.59 -1.29 -9.59
CA VAL A 585 -7.42 0.12 -9.96
C VAL A 585 -6.37 0.72 -9.03
N ALA A 586 -5.32 1.32 -9.59
CA ALA A 586 -4.35 2.17 -8.86
C ALA A 586 -4.97 3.53 -8.59
N ASP A 587 -4.50 4.24 -7.56
CA ASP A 587 -4.83 5.64 -7.41
C ASP A 587 -4.31 6.43 -8.62
N PRO A 588 -5.19 7.05 -9.43
CA PRO A 588 -4.74 7.89 -10.52
C PRO A 588 -4.05 9.18 -10.07
N ALA A 589 -4.16 9.57 -8.80
CA ALA A 589 -3.91 10.91 -8.29
C ALA A 589 -3.46 10.90 -6.81
N VAL A 590 -2.21 10.51 -6.57
CA VAL A 590 -1.62 10.42 -5.22
C VAL A 590 -1.09 11.79 -4.77
N PHE A 591 -1.57 12.29 -3.63
CA PHE A 591 -1.31 13.66 -3.15
C PHE A 591 -0.73 13.75 -1.72
N PRO A 592 0.47 13.21 -1.44
CA PRO A 592 1.01 13.22 -0.09
C PRO A 592 1.24 14.66 0.39
N GLY A 593 0.49 15.07 1.41
CA GLY A 593 0.49 16.44 1.93
C GLY A 593 0.01 17.52 0.95
N TYR A 594 -0.55 17.16 -0.22
CA TYR A 594 -1.14 18.05 -1.22
C TYR A 594 -2.68 17.95 -1.32
N ASP A 595 -3.31 17.18 -0.43
CA ASP A 595 -4.76 17.13 -0.19
C ASP A 595 -5.02 17.20 1.32
N GLU A 596 -4.80 18.38 1.94
CA GLU A 596 -4.98 18.52 3.39
C GLU A 596 -6.46 18.51 3.83
N ASN A 597 -7.40 18.74 2.90
CA ASN A 597 -8.84 18.74 3.19
C ASN A 597 -9.53 17.39 2.91
N GLY A 598 -8.82 16.43 2.32
CA GLY A 598 -9.27 15.04 2.10
C GLY A 598 -10.40 14.94 1.08
N ASP A 599 -10.39 15.80 0.06
CA ASP A 599 -11.41 15.80 -0.99
C ASP A 599 -10.97 15.11 -2.29
N PHE A 600 -9.80 14.48 -2.28
CA PHE A 600 -9.16 13.76 -3.40
C PHE A 600 -8.85 14.67 -4.60
N ILE A 601 -8.67 15.98 -4.34
CA ILE A 601 -8.27 16.97 -5.33
C ILE A 601 -7.05 17.71 -4.78
N SER A 602 -6.03 17.90 -5.62
CA SER A 602 -4.85 18.66 -5.23
C SER A 602 -5.20 20.08 -4.78
N ASP A 603 -4.66 20.48 -3.63
CA ASP A 603 -4.70 21.84 -3.06
C ASP A 603 -4.13 22.93 -3.98
N PHE A 604 -3.34 22.52 -4.98
CA PHE A 604 -2.76 23.41 -5.98
C PHE A 604 -3.59 23.51 -7.26
N ASN A 605 -4.70 22.78 -7.36
CA ASN A 605 -5.62 22.78 -8.50
C ASN A 605 -7.05 22.37 -8.07
N GLN A 606 -7.58 23.04 -7.04
CA GLN A 606 -8.80 22.67 -6.30
C GLN A 606 -10.10 22.69 -7.13
N ASN A 607 -10.09 23.37 -8.26
CA ASN A 607 -11.23 23.42 -9.17
C ASN A 607 -11.11 22.44 -10.36
N SER A 608 -10.09 21.58 -10.38
CA SER A 608 -9.95 20.48 -11.32
C SER A 608 -10.66 19.24 -10.78
N ASN A 609 -11.79 18.87 -11.38
CA ASN A 609 -12.52 17.66 -10.99
C ASN A 609 -12.92 16.82 -12.21
N GLY A 610 -13.46 15.62 -11.96
CA GLY A 610 -13.80 14.67 -13.02
C GLY A 610 -14.83 15.18 -14.05
N ASP A 611 -15.70 16.13 -13.67
CA ASP A 611 -16.68 16.74 -14.59
C ASP A 611 -16.08 17.91 -15.38
N ARG A 612 -15.09 18.58 -14.81
CA ARG A 612 -14.42 19.76 -15.37
C ARG A 612 -12.96 19.74 -14.96
N GLU A 613 -12.15 19.10 -15.78
CA GLU A 613 -10.70 19.12 -15.61
C GLU A 613 -10.16 20.54 -15.84
N ASN A 614 -9.28 21.01 -14.93
CA ASN A 614 -8.62 22.29 -15.06
C ASN A 614 -7.13 22.11 -15.38
N PHE A 615 -6.74 22.57 -16.56
CA PHE A 615 -5.35 22.50 -17.06
C PHE A 615 -4.49 23.69 -16.61
N PHE A 616 -5.04 24.57 -15.78
CA PHE A 616 -4.30 25.64 -15.13
C PHE A 616 -4.24 25.33 -13.63
N PRO A 617 -3.04 25.13 -13.04
CA PRO A 617 -2.97 25.08 -11.60
C PRO A 617 -3.43 26.42 -11.00
N ASP A 618 -3.95 26.40 -9.78
CA ASP A 618 -4.54 27.57 -9.13
C ASP A 618 -3.53 28.71 -8.98
N TYR A 619 -2.24 28.40 -8.79
CA TYR A 619 -1.16 29.38 -8.72
C TYR A 619 -0.82 30.03 -10.09
N GLU A 620 -1.38 29.53 -11.21
CA GLU A 620 -1.30 30.10 -12.55
C GLU A 620 -2.65 30.55 -13.12
N GLU A 621 -3.79 30.22 -12.50
CA GLU A 621 -5.10 30.60 -13.02
C GLU A 621 -5.44 32.07 -12.69
N PRO A 622 -6.01 32.85 -13.64
CA PRO A 622 -6.51 34.19 -13.35
C PRO A 622 -7.45 34.23 -12.15
N PHE A 623 -7.28 35.26 -11.31
CA PHE A 623 -7.97 35.50 -10.05
C PHE A 623 -7.65 34.52 -8.90
N LEU A 624 -7.38 33.24 -9.19
CA LEU A 624 -7.02 32.23 -8.17
C LEU A 624 -5.55 32.31 -7.74
N ARG A 625 -4.64 32.68 -8.65
CA ARG A 625 -3.18 32.80 -8.40
C ARG A 625 -2.78 33.76 -7.28
N TYR A 626 -3.69 34.63 -6.87
CA TYR A 626 -3.49 35.49 -5.70
C TYR A 626 -3.53 34.66 -4.41
N SER A 627 -4.50 33.76 -4.30
CA SER A 627 -4.73 32.97 -3.08
C SER A 627 -3.82 31.76 -3.01
N SER A 628 -3.54 31.11 -4.14
CA SER A 628 -2.64 29.95 -4.23
C SER A 628 -1.18 30.38 -4.45
N ASP A 629 -0.26 29.71 -3.76
CA ASP A 629 1.18 29.89 -3.92
C ASP A 629 1.78 28.64 -4.54
N ARG A 630 2.91 28.82 -5.22
CA ARG A 630 3.66 27.74 -5.85
C ARG A 630 4.18 26.72 -4.81
N PRO A 631 4.10 25.41 -5.08
CA PRO A 631 4.59 24.37 -4.17
C PRO A 631 6.10 24.48 -3.88
N GLU A 632 6.90 25.09 -4.77
CA GLU A 632 8.34 25.32 -4.56
C GLU A 632 8.66 26.14 -3.29
N PHE A 633 7.69 26.92 -2.77
CA PHE A 633 7.80 27.69 -1.53
C PHE A 633 7.53 26.87 -0.26
N LEU A 634 7.01 25.65 -0.38
CA LEU A 634 6.85 24.75 0.75
C LEU A 634 8.22 24.41 1.34
N PHE A 635 8.27 24.21 2.65
CA PHE A 635 9.49 23.88 3.39
C PHE A 635 9.16 22.80 4.42
N GLY A 636 10.19 22.10 4.88
CA GLY A 636 10.07 21.09 5.90
C GLY A 636 11.36 20.34 6.08
N ILE A 637 11.25 19.20 6.77
CA ILE A 637 12.37 18.31 7.03
C ILE A 637 12.55 17.39 5.83
N ASP A 638 13.80 17.27 5.41
CA ASP A 638 14.28 16.38 4.37
C ASP A 638 15.51 15.70 4.99
N LEU A 639 15.39 14.44 5.43
CA LEU A 639 16.49 13.72 6.09
C LEU A 639 17.16 12.68 5.18
N ASN A 640 16.50 12.26 4.11
CA ASN A 640 17.05 11.39 3.06
C ASN A 640 17.79 12.19 1.95
N ASN A 641 17.78 13.52 2.02
CA ASN A 641 18.56 14.44 1.19
C ASN A 641 18.35 14.32 -0.33
N ASN A 642 17.19 13.83 -0.77
CA ASN A 642 16.85 13.71 -2.19
C ASN A 642 16.31 15.01 -2.81
N GLY A 643 16.08 16.05 -2.00
CA GLY A 643 15.63 17.37 -2.42
C GLY A 643 14.11 17.59 -2.37
N TRP A 644 13.34 16.60 -1.90
CA TRP A 644 11.93 16.73 -1.53
C TRP A 644 11.80 16.73 0.00
N VAL A 645 10.74 17.35 0.51
CA VAL A 645 10.45 17.32 1.95
C VAL A 645 9.76 15.99 2.23
N ASP A 646 10.22 15.24 3.24
CA ASP A 646 9.76 13.88 3.57
C ASP A 646 8.22 13.75 3.61
N ARG A 647 7.51 14.80 4.07
CA ARG A 647 6.04 14.84 4.15
C ARG A 647 5.32 14.79 2.77
N PHE A 648 5.98 15.25 1.72
CA PHE A 648 5.42 15.35 0.36
C PHE A 648 5.99 14.27 -0.56
N GLU A 649 6.68 13.27 -0.02
CA GLU A 649 7.24 12.19 -0.81
C GLU A 649 6.15 11.17 -1.16
N ASN A 650 6.29 10.61 -2.36
CA ASN A 650 5.53 9.47 -2.83
C ASN A 650 6.52 8.47 -3.43
N ASP A 651 6.35 7.18 -3.17
CA ASP A 651 7.11 6.14 -3.84
C ASP A 651 6.22 5.03 -4.44
N ASP A 652 6.74 3.80 -4.51
CA ASP A 652 6.10 2.64 -5.14
C ASP A 652 6.37 1.39 -4.28
N LEU A 653 6.57 1.59 -2.98
CA LEU A 653 6.92 0.57 -2.00
C LEU A 653 5.86 0.54 -0.89
N PRO A 654 5.66 -0.61 -0.22
CA PRO A 654 4.81 -0.65 0.97
C PRO A 654 5.23 0.39 2.03
N ASP A 655 4.24 1.09 2.61
CA ASP A 655 4.39 2.12 3.66
C ASP A 655 4.90 1.56 5.00
N TYR A 656 6.11 1.03 5.01
CA TYR A 656 6.81 0.77 6.26
C TYR A 656 7.24 2.10 6.87
N PRO A 657 7.30 2.21 8.22
CA PRO A 657 7.92 3.37 8.87
C PRO A 657 9.37 3.60 8.44
N TYR A 658 10.05 2.54 7.97
CA TYR A 658 11.43 2.57 7.46
C TYR A 658 11.57 1.62 6.27
N ARG A 659 12.32 2.03 5.25
CA ARG A 659 12.56 1.24 4.04
C ARG A 659 13.29 -0.09 4.36
N LYS A 660 13.09 -1.11 3.51
CA LYS A 660 13.81 -2.38 3.62
C LYS A 660 15.31 -2.16 3.46
N ASP A 661 16.10 -3.05 4.07
CA ASP A 661 17.57 -2.98 4.09
C ASP A 661 18.14 -1.76 4.82
N HIS A 662 17.31 -0.88 5.39
CA HIS A 662 17.76 0.28 6.14
C HIS A 662 17.90 -0.05 7.62
N TRP A 663 19.06 0.28 8.17
CA TRP A 663 19.39 0.12 9.59
C TRP A 663 19.98 1.40 10.11
N GLY A 664 19.54 1.85 11.28
CA GLY A 664 19.96 3.15 11.75
C GLY A 664 19.35 3.60 13.06
N HIS A 665 19.68 4.83 13.38
CA HIS A 665 19.11 5.56 14.49
C HIS A 665 19.18 7.06 14.22
N ASN A 666 18.26 7.78 14.82
CA ASN A 666 18.27 9.22 14.86
C ASN A 666 18.01 9.69 16.29
N LEU A 667 18.73 10.72 16.69
CA LEU A 667 18.62 11.27 18.03
C LEU A 667 18.64 12.78 17.94
N TYR A 668 17.77 13.41 18.72
CA TYR A 668 17.76 14.86 18.83
C TYR A 668 17.36 15.32 20.22
N ALA A 669 17.83 16.51 20.55
CA ALA A 669 17.41 17.25 21.72
C ALA A 669 16.87 18.61 21.29
N SER A 670 15.72 18.98 21.85
CA SER A 670 15.08 20.27 21.63
C SER A 670 14.98 21.03 22.95
N VAL A 671 15.14 22.34 22.91
CA VAL A 671 14.97 23.23 24.06
C VAL A 671 14.09 24.41 23.69
N GLN A 672 13.03 24.60 24.48
CA GLN A 672 12.17 25.77 24.41
C GLN A 672 12.80 26.90 25.23
N VAL A 673 13.54 27.79 24.57
CA VAL A 673 14.27 28.90 25.22
C VAL A 673 13.27 29.95 25.73
N LEU A 674 12.25 30.22 24.93
CA LEU A 674 11.07 31.03 25.23
C LEU A 674 9.83 30.29 24.68
N PRO A 675 8.61 30.62 25.13
CA PRO A 675 7.39 30.04 24.54
C PRO A 675 7.37 30.10 23.01
N GLU A 676 7.98 31.14 22.45
CA GLU A 676 8.03 31.44 21.02
C GLU A 676 9.28 30.90 20.30
N ILE A 677 10.31 30.41 21.00
CA ILE A 677 11.59 29.96 20.39
C ILE A 677 11.89 28.52 20.79
N GLU A 678 12.05 27.64 19.80
CA GLU A 678 12.55 26.29 19.98
C GLU A 678 13.84 26.07 19.15
N LEU A 679 14.82 25.46 19.80
CA LEU A 679 16.09 25.07 19.20
C LEU A 679 16.21 23.55 19.27
N THR A 680 16.47 22.91 18.14
CA THR A 680 16.70 21.47 18.05
C THR A 680 18.08 21.19 17.46
N ALA A 681 18.79 20.21 18.01
CA ALA A 681 20.00 19.68 17.41
C ALA A 681 19.92 18.15 17.39
N GLY A 682 20.27 17.55 16.26
CA GLY A 682 20.16 16.11 16.06
C GLY A 682 21.16 15.52 15.09
N GLN A 683 21.17 14.19 15.04
CA GLN A 683 21.98 13.40 14.13
C GLN A 683 21.22 12.13 13.74
N LEU A 684 21.16 11.89 12.43
CA LEU A 684 20.76 10.64 11.79
C LEU A 684 22.00 9.86 11.36
N SER A 685 21.96 8.54 11.56
CA SER A 685 22.94 7.58 11.06
C SER A 685 22.17 6.38 10.51
N GLN A 686 22.28 6.15 9.22
CA GLN A 686 21.58 5.10 8.52
C GLN A 686 22.52 4.41 7.52
N GLU A 687 22.41 3.10 7.38
CA GLU A 687 23.19 2.30 6.44
C GLU A 687 22.33 1.23 5.77
N LEU A 688 22.74 0.84 4.56
CA LEU A 688 22.23 -0.34 3.87
C LEU A 688 23.09 -1.55 4.25
N HIS A 689 22.47 -2.70 4.51
CA HIS A 689 23.21 -3.93 4.82
C HIS A 689 23.58 -4.73 3.57
N ALA A 690 22.76 -4.71 2.52
CA ALA A 690 23.05 -5.39 1.26
C ALA A 690 24.01 -4.57 0.39
N ALA A 691 23.92 -3.23 0.41
CA ALA A 691 24.80 -2.35 -0.36
C ALA A 691 25.74 -1.54 0.56
N ASN A 692 26.92 -1.14 0.06
CA ASN A 692 27.83 -0.27 0.82
C ASN A 692 27.43 1.22 0.69
N ARG A 693 26.23 1.56 1.18
CA ARG A 693 25.66 2.91 1.15
C ARG A 693 25.19 3.34 2.54
N GLN A 694 25.27 4.63 2.84
CA GLN A 694 25.05 5.22 4.15
C GLN A 694 24.56 6.67 4.03
N ASN A 695 23.78 7.09 5.02
CA ASN A 695 23.37 8.47 5.25
C ASN A 695 23.77 8.89 6.66
N HIS A 696 24.68 9.84 6.76
CA HIS A 696 25.05 10.49 8.01
C HIS A 696 24.71 11.97 7.95
N THR A 697 23.61 12.35 8.59
CA THR A 697 23.12 13.73 8.57
C THR A 697 23.14 14.32 9.97
N ARG A 698 23.86 15.44 10.16
CA ARG A 698 23.82 16.24 11.39
C ARG A 698 23.07 17.53 11.12
N TYR A 699 22.11 17.86 11.97
CA TYR A 699 21.24 18.99 11.72
C TYR A 699 20.98 19.82 12.98
N GLY A 700 20.71 21.10 12.75
CA GLY A 700 20.20 22.04 13.74
C GLY A 700 18.99 22.77 13.19
N ILE A 701 17.94 22.88 13.98
CA ILE A 701 16.70 23.57 13.62
C ILE A 701 16.46 24.69 14.62
N PHE A 702 16.13 25.87 14.11
CA PHE A 702 15.59 26.98 14.87
C PHE A 702 14.17 27.25 14.38
N SER A 703 13.22 27.30 15.30
CA SER A 703 11.87 27.75 15.03
C SER A 703 11.50 28.92 15.94
N PHE A 704 10.84 29.90 15.35
CA PHE A 704 10.28 31.05 16.03
C PHE A 704 8.85 31.28 15.56
N GLU A 705 7.90 31.34 16.48
CA GLU A 705 6.53 31.74 16.19
C GLU A 705 6.03 32.71 17.24
N ARG A 706 5.55 33.87 16.78
CA ARG A 706 4.90 34.83 17.66
C ARG A 706 3.79 35.59 16.95
N ASP A 707 2.67 35.70 17.65
CA ASP A 707 1.52 36.49 17.23
C ASP A 707 1.41 37.75 18.09
N TRP A 708 1.61 38.91 17.47
CA TRP A 708 1.43 40.21 18.12
C TRP A 708 0.11 40.84 17.68
N PRO A 709 -0.69 41.38 18.62
CA PRO A 709 -1.92 42.08 18.26
C PRO A 709 -1.74 43.27 17.29
N THR A 710 -0.56 43.90 17.30
CA THR A 710 -0.27 45.10 16.49
C THR A 710 0.58 44.83 15.26
N LEU A 711 1.39 43.77 15.26
CA LEU A 711 2.31 43.44 14.17
C LEU A 711 1.84 42.20 13.41
N GLY A 712 0.86 41.44 13.89
CA GLY A 712 0.43 40.19 13.27
C GLY A 712 1.30 39.00 13.68
N ARG A 713 1.14 37.89 12.96
CA ARG A 713 1.86 36.64 13.18
C ARG A 713 3.15 36.64 12.37
N VAL A 714 4.26 36.33 13.02
CA VAL A 714 5.56 36.06 12.36
C VAL A 714 5.98 34.65 12.69
N ARG A 715 6.39 33.90 11.66
CA ARG A 715 6.99 32.59 11.78
C ARG A 715 8.34 32.58 11.07
N VAL A 716 9.35 31.99 11.69
CA VAL A 716 10.67 31.77 11.10
C VAL A 716 11.10 30.33 11.40
N TYR A 717 11.63 29.67 10.40
CA TYR A 717 12.20 28.34 10.46
C TYR A 717 13.57 28.36 9.78
N GLU A 718 14.59 27.84 10.45
CA GLU A 718 15.93 27.67 9.87
C GLU A 718 16.37 26.24 10.15
N MET A 719 16.79 25.51 9.11
CA MET A 719 17.44 24.22 9.24
C MET A 719 18.80 24.25 8.56
N LEU A 720 19.84 24.01 9.36
CA LEU A 720 21.21 23.82 8.89
C LEU A 720 21.55 22.34 9.01
N LYS A 721 21.88 21.67 7.91
CA LYS A 721 22.31 20.29 7.90
C LYS A 721 23.65 20.09 7.18
N LYS A 722 24.42 19.13 7.68
CA LYS A 722 25.58 18.57 7.00
C LYS A 722 25.22 17.11 6.67
N ALA A 723 25.05 16.83 5.39
CA ALA A 723 24.71 15.52 4.86
C ALA A 723 25.95 14.83 4.29
N GLU A 724 26.10 13.54 4.58
CA GLU A 724 27.03 12.61 3.95
C GLU A 724 26.22 11.39 3.52
N ASP A 725 25.59 11.47 2.35
CA ASP A 725 24.52 10.57 1.92
C ASP A 725 24.67 10.03 0.49
N ASN A 726 24.96 8.74 0.38
CA ASN A 726 25.03 8.05 -0.91
C ASN A 726 23.96 6.95 -1.06
N ILE A 727 22.91 6.98 -0.24
CA ILE A 727 21.69 6.18 -0.45
C ILE A 727 20.88 6.90 -1.53
N SER A 728 20.37 6.12 -2.49
CA SER A 728 19.59 6.67 -3.60
C SER A 728 18.13 6.47 -3.28
N ASP A 729 17.37 7.56 -3.22
CA ASP A 729 15.98 7.55 -2.81
C ASP A 729 15.08 8.10 -3.94
N GLU A 730 14.84 7.25 -4.95
CA GLU A 730 13.96 7.57 -6.08
C GLU A 730 12.50 7.74 -5.63
N LEU A 731 11.76 8.64 -6.28
CA LEU A 731 10.37 8.97 -5.94
C LEU A 731 9.45 8.82 -7.16
N SER A 732 8.14 8.78 -6.92
CA SER A 732 7.08 8.76 -7.94
C SER A 732 6.13 9.95 -7.72
N GLN A 733 6.48 11.15 -8.17
CA GLN A 733 5.78 12.38 -7.73
C GLN A 733 4.68 12.87 -8.67
N TRP A 734 3.60 13.42 -8.09
CA TRP A 734 2.59 14.16 -8.84
C TRP A 734 3.15 15.48 -9.37
N LEU A 735 3.41 15.55 -10.68
CA LEU A 735 3.94 16.74 -11.33
C LEU A 735 2.91 17.39 -12.25
N ILE A 736 2.63 18.66 -11.99
CA ILE A 736 1.83 19.52 -12.86
C ILE A 736 2.75 20.12 -13.93
N PRO A 737 2.45 19.98 -15.24
CA PRO A 737 3.26 20.59 -16.29
C PRO A 737 3.41 22.10 -16.12
N GLU A 738 4.63 22.61 -16.22
CA GLU A 738 4.87 24.06 -16.17
C GLU A 738 4.15 24.77 -17.32
N THR A 739 3.35 25.79 -16.97
CA THR A 739 2.67 26.62 -17.98
C THR A 739 3.68 27.48 -18.72
N ARG A 740 3.82 27.30 -20.04
CA ARG A 740 4.71 28.14 -20.85
C ARG A 740 4.02 29.43 -21.23
N PHE A 741 4.60 30.56 -20.80
CA PHE A 741 4.04 31.90 -21.04
C PHE A 741 2.58 32.01 -20.57
N GLY A 742 2.19 31.31 -19.49
CA GLY A 742 0.83 31.26 -18.94
C GLY A 742 -0.21 30.53 -19.83
N GLN A 743 0.22 29.67 -20.75
CA GLN A 743 -0.66 28.79 -21.54
C GLN A 743 -1.10 27.58 -20.70
N PRO A 744 -2.29 26.99 -20.96
CA PRO A 744 -2.69 25.79 -20.23
C PRO A 744 -1.67 24.67 -20.44
N GLY A 745 -1.48 23.85 -19.41
CA GLY A 745 -0.71 22.62 -19.52
C GLY A 745 -1.37 21.62 -20.47
N GLU A 746 -0.64 20.56 -20.82
CA GLU A 746 -1.19 19.44 -21.59
C GLU A 746 -2.07 18.51 -20.73
N THR A 747 -1.87 18.52 -19.40
CA THR A 747 -2.61 17.73 -18.42
C THR A 747 -2.82 18.55 -17.13
N SER A 748 -3.77 18.15 -16.28
CA SER A 748 -3.98 18.73 -14.93
C SER A 748 -2.92 18.31 -13.90
N GLY A 749 -2.10 17.32 -14.27
CA GLY A 749 -1.02 16.71 -13.50
C GLY A 749 -0.93 15.21 -13.81
N ARG A 750 0.13 14.54 -13.35
CA ARG A 750 0.25 13.07 -13.34
C ARG A 750 1.44 12.64 -12.48
N ASN A 751 1.39 11.43 -11.92
CA ASN A 751 2.53 10.79 -11.28
C ASN A 751 3.65 10.50 -12.30
N GLN A 752 4.88 10.86 -11.95
CA GLN A 752 6.08 10.66 -12.77
C GLN A 752 7.27 10.23 -11.90
N PRO A 753 8.11 9.31 -12.38
CA PRO A 753 9.33 8.94 -11.67
C PRO A 753 10.28 10.13 -11.59
N VAL A 754 10.78 10.41 -10.39
CA VAL A 754 11.76 11.46 -10.08
C VAL A 754 13.01 10.78 -9.54
N PRO A 755 14.10 10.73 -10.34
CA PRO A 755 15.35 10.12 -9.88
C PRO A 755 16.04 11.02 -8.87
N ASP A 756 16.64 10.42 -7.85
CA ASP A 756 17.50 11.11 -6.91
C ASP A 756 18.88 11.38 -7.52
N PRO A 757 19.30 12.65 -7.70
CA PRO A 757 20.61 12.97 -8.25
C PRO A 757 21.74 12.84 -7.22
N LEU A 758 21.46 12.31 -6.02
CA LEU A 758 22.39 12.15 -4.90
C LEU A 758 23.03 13.49 -4.50
N ALA A 759 22.25 14.57 -4.43
CA ALA A 759 22.77 15.90 -4.11
C ALA A 759 23.36 15.99 -2.68
N GLY A 760 23.04 15.02 -1.81
CA GLY A 760 23.44 14.92 -0.40
C GLY A 760 24.77 14.22 -0.09
N GLU A 761 25.50 13.65 -1.06
CA GLU A 761 26.71 12.82 -0.81
C GLU A 761 27.74 13.41 0.14
N ASN A 762 27.98 14.71 0.06
CA ASN A 762 28.86 15.41 0.98
C ASN A 762 28.55 16.90 0.91
N THR A 763 27.51 17.35 1.60
CA THR A 763 26.89 18.66 1.30
C THR A 763 26.54 19.44 2.56
N TRP A 764 26.79 20.75 2.54
CA TRP A 764 26.18 21.69 3.49
C TRP A 764 24.87 22.18 2.92
N ILE A 765 23.78 22.02 3.66
CA ILE A 765 22.44 22.42 3.23
C ILE A 765 21.89 23.39 4.27
N ASN A 766 21.35 24.50 3.80
CA ASN A 766 20.63 25.47 4.61
C ASN A 766 19.24 25.69 4.04
N THR A 767 18.22 25.68 4.89
CA THR A 767 16.83 26.00 4.55
C THR A 767 16.29 27.03 5.54
N LEU A 768 16.23 28.28 5.12
CA LEU A 768 15.58 29.40 5.82
C LEU A 768 14.19 29.61 5.25
N TYR A 769 13.17 29.62 6.08
CA TYR A 769 11.83 30.05 5.74
C TYR A 769 11.35 31.10 6.75
N GLY A 770 10.61 32.09 6.27
CA GLY A 770 9.92 33.03 7.15
C GLY A 770 8.64 33.53 6.51
N ASP A 771 7.60 33.69 7.33
CA ASP A 771 6.39 34.38 6.93
C ASP A 771 5.92 35.41 7.94
N TRP A 772 5.21 36.39 7.41
CA TRP A 772 4.59 37.45 8.15
C TRP A 772 3.16 37.63 7.64
N GLU A 773 2.19 37.45 8.54
CA GLU A 773 0.77 37.63 8.27
C GLU A 773 0.20 38.72 9.16
N TYR A 774 -0.40 39.74 8.55
CA TYR A 774 -1.04 40.82 9.26
C TYR A 774 -2.46 41.04 8.77
N HIS A 775 -3.41 41.04 9.70
CA HIS A 775 -4.80 41.38 9.44
C HIS A 775 -5.12 42.67 10.19
N SER A 776 -5.35 43.75 9.44
CA SER A 776 -5.69 45.05 10.01
C SER A 776 -7.10 45.06 10.57
N PRO A 777 -7.33 45.75 11.71
CA PRO A 777 -8.69 46.08 12.15
C PRO A 777 -9.48 46.91 11.13
N HIS A 778 -8.79 47.58 10.19
CA HIS A 778 -9.35 48.47 9.19
C HIS A 778 -9.44 47.81 7.79
N TRP A 779 -9.70 46.50 7.74
CA TRP A 779 -10.10 45.76 6.53
C TRP A 779 -9.04 45.54 5.43
N TRP A 780 -7.74 45.70 5.73
CA TRP A 780 -6.66 45.24 4.85
C TRP A 780 -5.89 44.07 5.45
N SER A 781 -5.33 43.22 4.59
CA SER A 781 -4.47 42.10 4.98
C SER A 781 -3.18 42.13 4.18
N MET A 782 -2.09 41.70 4.82
CA MET A 782 -0.78 41.53 4.20
C MET A 782 -0.24 40.15 4.53
N ARG A 783 0.38 39.50 3.55
CA ARG A 783 1.07 38.23 3.72
C ARG A 783 2.37 38.26 2.97
N HIS A 784 3.46 37.99 3.66
CA HIS A 784 4.79 37.97 3.11
C HIS A 784 5.41 36.61 3.41
N ARG A 785 6.00 35.96 2.42
CA ARG A 785 6.69 34.67 2.56
C ARG A 785 8.05 34.76 1.92
N PHE A 786 9.06 34.24 2.60
CA PHE A 786 10.43 34.21 2.15
C PHE A 786 10.98 32.80 2.36
N LYS A 787 11.63 32.24 1.34
CA LYS A 787 12.35 30.97 1.43
C LYS A 787 13.72 31.13 0.81
N TRP A 788 14.75 30.71 1.52
CA TRP A 788 16.12 30.66 1.03
C TRP A 788 16.74 29.31 1.37
N GLU A 789 17.04 28.57 0.33
CA GLU A 789 17.67 27.26 0.40
C GLU A 789 19.00 27.29 -0.35
N THR A 790 20.05 26.73 0.23
CA THR A 790 21.34 26.57 -0.44
C THR A 790 21.98 25.23 -0.13
N TRP A 791 22.45 24.58 -1.17
CA TRP A 791 23.18 23.33 -1.16
C TRP A 791 24.58 23.61 -1.66
N ARG A 792 25.58 23.33 -0.84
CA ARG A 792 26.99 23.54 -1.18
C ARG A 792 27.76 22.24 -1.04
N GLN A 793 28.11 21.68 -2.19
CA GLN A 793 28.90 20.45 -2.28
C GLN A 793 30.26 20.68 -1.62
N ARG A 794 30.68 19.75 -0.77
CA ARG A 794 32.01 19.71 -0.17
C ARG A 794 32.90 18.87 -1.07
N GLU A 795 34.19 19.22 -1.11
CA GLU A 795 35.20 18.50 -1.92
C GLU A 795 34.92 18.50 -3.44
N ALA A 796 34.14 19.47 -3.93
CA ALA A 796 33.79 19.64 -5.34
C ALA A 796 34.94 20.11 -6.27
N LYS A 797 36.20 20.09 -5.81
CA LYS A 797 37.32 20.60 -6.59
C LYS A 797 37.85 19.53 -7.54
N VAL A 798 37.96 19.88 -8.82
CA VAL A 798 38.58 19.06 -9.85
C VAL A 798 40.02 18.71 -9.45
N GLN A 799 40.33 17.41 -9.46
CA GLN A 799 41.67 16.90 -9.22
C GLN A 799 42.42 16.85 -10.56
N LEU A 800 43.56 17.53 -10.65
CA LEU A 800 44.38 17.59 -11.86
C LEU A 800 45.46 16.52 -11.82
N GLN A 801 45.75 15.93 -12.98
CA GLN A 801 46.81 14.94 -13.15
C GLN A 801 48.18 15.61 -12.96
N ARG A 802 49.08 14.96 -12.22
CA ARG A 802 50.42 15.48 -11.91
C ARG A 802 51.49 14.47 -12.31
N ASP A 803 52.67 14.97 -12.69
CA ASP A 803 53.85 14.16 -12.94
C ASP A 803 54.57 13.73 -11.64
N ASP A 804 55.62 12.90 -11.78
CA ASP A 804 56.44 12.41 -10.66
C ASP A 804 57.17 13.53 -9.87
N GLN A 805 57.19 14.76 -10.40
CA GLN A 805 57.74 15.96 -9.75
C GLN A 805 56.65 16.88 -9.19
N GLY A 806 55.36 16.49 -9.27
CA GLY A 806 54.21 17.22 -8.75
C GLY A 806 53.69 18.35 -9.64
N GLN A 807 54.19 18.52 -10.86
CA GLN A 807 53.70 19.52 -11.82
C GLN A 807 52.45 19.01 -12.54
N VAL A 808 51.51 19.92 -12.83
CA VAL A 808 50.25 19.59 -13.51
C VAL A 808 50.53 19.25 -14.98
N LEU A 809 50.12 18.05 -15.39
CA LEU A 809 50.21 17.61 -16.77
C LEU A 809 49.21 18.40 -17.63
N ARG A 810 49.61 18.76 -18.84
CA ARG A 810 48.78 19.52 -19.78
C ARG A 810 48.64 18.77 -21.10
N ASP A 811 47.50 18.93 -21.76
CA ASP A 811 47.23 18.35 -23.06
C ASP A 811 47.94 19.10 -24.21
N ALA A 812 47.72 18.66 -25.45
CA ALA A 812 48.34 19.25 -26.64
C ALA A 812 47.85 20.69 -26.93
N GLN A 813 46.76 21.12 -26.28
CA GLN A 813 46.15 22.44 -26.37
C GLN A 813 46.58 23.35 -25.21
N GLY A 814 47.32 22.82 -24.23
CA GLY A 814 47.84 23.53 -23.07
C GLY A 814 46.88 23.57 -21.87
N GLU A 815 45.76 22.85 -21.91
CA GLU A 815 44.81 22.71 -20.81
C GLU A 815 45.29 21.66 -19.80
N ALA A 816 44.99 21.85 -18.52
CA ALA A 816 45.39 20.91 -17.48
C ALA A 816 44.59 19.61 -17.59
N LEU A 817 45.28 18.46 -17.60
CA LEU A 817 44.62 17.16 -17.64
C LEU A 817 43.90 16.91 -16.31
N VAL A 818 42.61 16.57 -16.41
CA VAL A 818 41.76 16.23 -15.27
C VAL A 818 41.99 14.76 -14.92
N ALA A 819 42.33 14.50 -13.66
CA ALA A 819 42.44 13.15 -13.12
C ALA A 819 41.09 12.65 -12.58
N PHE A 820 40.31 13.52 -11.92
CA PHE A 820 38.99 13.19 -11.38
C PHE A 820 38.17 14.47 -11.20
N ASP A 821 36.95 14.50 -11.73
CA ASP A 821 35.98 15.58 -11.51
C ASP A 821 34.70 14.99 -10.88
N PRO A 822 34.50 15.13 -9.56
CA PRO A 822 33.33 14.53 -8.88
C PRO A 822 31.99 15.07 -9.38
N LEU A 823 31.98 16.24 -10.02
CA LEU A 823 30.78 16.88 -10.57
C LEU A 823 30.81 16.92 -12.11
N GLY A 824 31.71 16.16 -12.72
CA GLY A 824 31.92 16.07 -14.16
C GLY A 824 30.80 15.30 -14.87
N PRO A 825 30.74 15.36 -16.21
CA PRO A 825 29.73 14.67 -17.02
C PRO A 825 29.83 13.14 -17.00
N GLU A 826 31.00 12.60 -16.64
CA GLU A 826 31.20 11.15 -16.49
C GLU A 826 30.84 10.63 -15.08
N GLU A 827 30.58 11.55 -14.14
CA GLU A 827 30.22 11.27 -12.74
C GLU A 827 28.78 11.79 -12.48
N ARG A 828 28.58 12.68 -11.50
CA ARG A 828 27.27 13.17 -11.06
C ARG A 828 26.64 14.25 -11.93
N TYR A 829 27.41 14.83 -12.87
CA TYR A 829 27.01 15.95 -13.72
C TYR A 829 26.32 17.11 -12.94
N GLY A 830 26.82 17.39 -11.74
CA GLY A 830 26.21 18.31 -10.77
C GLY A 830 26.81 19.72 -10.71
N ARG A 831 26.15 20.64 -10.02
CA ARG A 831 26.64 21.99 -9.72
C ARG A 831 27.23 22.03 -8.30
N GLU A 832 28.33 22.77 -8.11
CA GLU A 832 28.95 22.94 -6.78
C GLU A 832 27.97 23.63 -5.81
N THR A 833 27.18 24.57 -6.33
CA THR A 833 26.14 25.26 -5.58
C THR A 833 24.80 25.12 -6.28
N SER A 834 23.79 24.71 -5.53
CA SER A 834 22.38 24.65 -5.92
C SER A 834 21.49 25.23 -4.83
N GLY A 835 20.21 25.39 -5.10
CA GLY A 835 19.24 25.86 -4.12
C GLY A 835 18.13 26.71 -4.72
N PHE A 836 17.40 27.38 -3.83
CA PHE A 836 16.20 28.14 -4.12
C PHE A 836 16.22 29.45 -3.35
N LEU A 837 15.80 30.56 -3.96
CA LEU A 837 15.49 31.80 -3.25
C LEU A 837 14.14 32.29 -3.77
N GLY A 838 13.22 32.57 -2.86
CA GLY A 838 11.87 32.97 -3.19
C GLY A 838 11.36 34.04 -2.22
N LEU A 839 10.60 34.99 -2.77
CA LEU A 839 9.89 36.01 -2.01
C LEU A 839 8.49 36.17 -2.59
N ILE A 840 7.46 36.10 -1.76
CA ILE A 840 6.07 36.40 -2.10
C ILE A 840 5.58 37.51 -1.19
N ASP A 841 5.09 38.58 -1.79
CA ASP A 841 4.45 39.69 -1.09
C ASP A 841 3.01 39.82 -1.57
N LYS A 842 2.05 39.82 -0.65
CA LYS A 842 0.63 39.96 -0.94
C LYS A 842 0.01 41.05 -0.08
N ALA A 843 -0.88 41.82 -0.68
CA ALA A 843 -1.74 42.74 0.04
C ALA A 843 -3.13 42.77 -0.58
N ASP A 844 -4.16 42.74 0.25
CA ASP A 844 -5.53 43.02 -0.18
C ASP A 844 -6.24 43.96 0.77
N TYR A 845 -7.22 44.67 0.23
CA TYR A 845 -8.04 45.59 0.98
C TYR A 845 -9.49 45.41 0.59
N LEU A 846 -10.33 45.04 1.54
CA LEU A 846 -11.76 44.89 1.31
C LEU A 846 -12.47 46.16 1.79
N PHE A 847 -13.10 46.89 0.88
CA PHE A 847 -13.92 48.03 1.26
C PHE A 847 -15.29 48.01 0.58
N SER A 848 -16.31 48.30 1.37
CA SER A 848 -17.69 48.35 0.89
C SER A 848 -18.13 49.81 0.78
N TRP A 849 -18.62 50.18 -0.40
CA TRP A 849 -19.28 51.45 -0.65
C TRP A 849 -20.73 51.21 -1.10
N ARG A 850 -21.67 51.47 -0.20
CA ARG A 850 -23.11 51.16 -0.38
C ARG A 850 -23.32 49.67 -0.66
N GLN A 851 -23.78 49.32 -1.86
CA GLN A 851 -24.06 47.95 -2.31
C GLN A 851 -22.87 47.32 -3.07
N LEU A 852 -21.81 48.11 -3.31
CA LEU A 852 -20.60 47.68 -4.01
C LEU A 852 -19.55 47.30 -2.98
N SER A 853 -18.95 46.13 -3.15
CA SER A 853 -17.75 45.69 -2.46
C SER A 853 -16.60 45.71 -3.45
N PHE A 854 -15.50 46.34 -3.07
CA PHE A 854 -14.28 46.42 -3.85
C PHE A 854 -13.18 45.69 -3.10
N GLN A 855 -12.44 44.87 -3.83
CA GLN A 855 -11.30 44.15 -3.29
C GLN A 855 -10.11 44.27 -4.26
N PRO A 856 -9.36 45.39 -4.22
CA PRO A 856 -8.01 45.44 -4.78
C PRO A 856 -7.09 44.45 -4.07
N ARG A 857 -6.25 43.79 -4.86
CA ARG A 857 -5.29 42.77 -4.47
C ARG A 857 -4.01 42.98 -5.25
N VAL A 858 -2.86 42.86 -4.59
CA VAL A 858 -1.54 42.92 -5.21
C VAL A 858 -0.74 41.72 -4.75
N LYS A 859 -0.09 41.03 -5.69
CA LYS A 859 0.87 39.96 -5.40
C LYS A 859 2.15 40.23 -6.19
N SER A 860 3.30 40.14 -5.54
CA SER A 860 4.62 40.12 -6.18
C SER A 860 5.30 38.82 -5.79
N GLU A 861 5.76 38.07 -6.78
CA GLU A 861 6.45 36.79 -6.58
C GLU A 861 7.79 36.84 -7.30
N TRP A 862 8.88 36.71 -6.55
CA TRP A 862 10.22 36.59 -7.08
C TRP A 862 10.74 35.19 -6.77
N LEU A 863 11.36 34.54 -7.75
CA LEU A 863 11.89 33.19 -7.64
C LEU A 863 13.22 33.09 -8.37
N SER A 864 14.16 32.36 -7.78
CA SER A 864 15.44 32.00 -8.37
C SER A 864 15.82 30.59 -7.91
N GLN A 865 15.85 29.65 -8.85
CA GLN A 865 16.17 28.26 -8.60
C GLN A 865 17.39 27.84 -9.42
N VAL A 866 18.33 27.20 -8.74
CA VAL A 866 19.51 26.59 -9.36
C VAL A 866 19.47 25.11 -8.99
N PRO A 867 18.98 24.23 -9.90
CA PRO A 867 18.97 22.79 -9.64
C PRO A 867 20.38 22.24 -9.45
N PHE A 868 20.52 21.11 -8.74
CA PHE A 868 21.81 20.43 -8.61
C PHE A 868 22.31 19.88 -9.95
N SER A 869 21.48 19.12 -10.67
CA SER A 869 21.87 18.52 -11.95
C SER A 869 22.05 19.58 -13.05
N ARG A 870 23.14 19.48 -13.82
CA ARG A 870 23.41 20.33 -14.99
C ARG A 870 22.49 20.03 -16.17
N SER A 871 21.78 18.90 -16.19
CA SER A 871 20.78 18.60 -17.21
C SER A 871 19.53 19.49 -17.08
N LEU A 872 19.23 19.95 -15.86
CA LEU A 872 18.12 20.85 -15.59
C LEU A 872 18.56 22.32 -15.76
N ALA A 873 17.71 23.11 -16.39
CA ALA A 873 17.94 24.53 -16.59
C ALA A 873 17.81 25.30 -15.26
N LYS A 874 18.60 26.38 -15.11
CA LYS A 874 18.37 27.35 -14.04
C LYS A 874 17.07 28.10 -14.34
N ARG A 875 16.37 28.53 -13.30
CA ARG A 875 15.15 29.32 -13.41
C ARG A 875 15.28 30.59 -12.59
N ARG A 876 14.84 31.71 -13.14
CA ARG A 876 14.62 32.94 -12.43
C ARG A 876 13.29 33.49 -12.91
N SER A 877 12.57 34.23 -12.10
CA SER A 877 11.39 34.97 -12.56
C SER A 877 10.98 36.02 -11.55
N TRP A 878 10.32 37.05 -12.05
CA TRP A 878 9.56 38.00 -11.24
C TRP A 878 8.17 38.18 -11.86
N ASP A 879 7.15 37.93 -11.05
CA ASP A 879 5.74 37.98 -11.44
C ASP A 879 5.01 38.98 -10.57
N GLU A 880 4.56 40.08 -11.17
CA GLU A 880 3.79 41.13 -10.51
C GLU A 880 2.33 41.08 -10.96
N LEU A 881 1.43 41.05 -9.99
CA LEU A 881 0.00 40.88 -10.16
C LEU A 881 -0.75 42.02 -9.48
N PHE A 882 -1.62 42.68 -10.23
CA PHE A 882 -2.68 43.52 -9.69
C PHE A 882 -4.03 42.93 -10.07
N CYS A 883 -4.92 42.78 -9.10
CA CYS A 883 -6.27 42.28 -9.30
C CYS A 883 -7.27 43.20 -8.59
N LEU A 884 -8.38 43.52 -9.25
CA LEU A 884 -9.50 44.25 -8.69
C LEU A 884 -10.77 43.44 -8.90
N LEU A 885 -11.38 43.02 -7.79
CA LEU A 885 -12.71 42.42 -7.80
C LEU A 885 -13.73 43.45 -7.35
N VAL A 886 -14.83 43.56 -8.09
CA VAL A 886 -15.99 44.39 -7.72
C VAL A 886 -17.21 43.49 -7.67
N GLN A 887 -17.86 43.43 -6.52
CA GLN A 887 -19.05 42.64 -6.32
C GLN A 887 -20.21 43.53 -5.89
N PHE A 888 -21.40 43.30 -6.42
CA PHE A 888 -22.62 43.94 -5.92
C PHE A 888 -23.82 43.01 -6.04
N GLN A 889 -24.74 43.12 -5.07
CA GLN A 889 -26.03 42.45 -5.14
C GLN A 889 -26.96 43.24 -6.06
N PHE A 890 -27.37 42.61 -7.17
CA PHE A 890 -28.31 43.20 -8.12
C PHE A 890 -29.76 42.88 -7.73
N PHE A 891 -30.00 41.69 -7.19
CA PHE A 891 -31.27 41.26 -6.57
C PHE A 891 -31.01 40.53 -5.24
N LYS A 892 -32.08 40.22 -4.49
CA LYS A 892 -32.00 39.50 -3.21
C LYS A 892 -31.16 38.21 -3.29
N ASP A 893 -31.30 37.51 -4.41
CA ASP A 893 -30.71 36.19 -4.64
C ASP A 893 -29.72 36.20 -5.82
N SER A 894 -29.36 37.39 -6.35
CA SER A 894 -28.47 37.52 -7.51
C SER A 894 -27.35 38.51 -7.23
N ASN A 895 -26.11 38.09 -7.49
CA ASN A 895 -24.92 38.94 -7.42
C ASN A 895 -24.26 39.06 -8.79
N ILE A 896 -23.63 40.21 -9.02
CA ILE A 896 -22.72 40.41 -10.16
C ILE A 896 -21.32 40.58 -9.59
N GLN A 897 -20.36 39.92 -10.23
CA GLN A 897 -18.94 40.05 -9.95
C GLN A 897 -18.21 40.49 -11.23
N LEU A 898 -17.40 41.53 -11.10
CA LEU A 898 -16.50 42.01 -12.13
C LEU A 898 -15.08 41.75 -11.66
N GLY A 899 -14.24 41.24 -12.55
CA GLY A 899 -12.82 41.01 -12.29
C GLY A 899 -11.97 41.74 -13.32
N PHE A 900 -10.94 42.43 -12.84
CA PHE A 900 -9.85 42.96 -13.64
C PHE A 900 -8.53 42.44 -13.07
N GLU A 901 -7.70 41.80 -13.89
CA GLU A 901 -6.36 41.36 -13.51
C GLU A 901 -5.33 41.87 -14.52
N GLN A 902 -4.22 42.38 -14.00
CA GLN A 902 -3.04 42.78 -14.77
C GLN A 902 -1.83 42.02 -14.23
N ARG A 903 -1.16 41.27 -15.12
CA ARG A 903 0.03 40.46 -14.80
C ARG A 903 1.23 40.97 -15.58
N GLN A 904 2.37 41.12 -14.93
CA GLN A 904 3.67 41.39 -15.56
C GLN A 904 4.64 40.30 -15.15
N PHE A 905 5.06 39.48 -16.12
CA PHE A 905 5.98 38.38 -15.88
C PHE A 905 7.30 38.63 -16.59
N PHE A 906 8.39 38.45 -15.85
CA PHE A 906 9.77 38.58 -16.33
C PHE A 906 10.54 37.29 -16.03
N GLU A 907 11.21 36.69 -17.02
CA GLU A 907 12.01 35.46 -16.85
C GLU A 907 13.40 35.76 -16.24
N LEU A 908 13.97 36.96 -16.44
CA LEU A 908 15.22 37.40 -15.78
C LEU A 908 16.46 36.47 -15.97
N LEU A 909 16.43 35.49 -16.89
CA LEU A 909 17.49 34.50 -17.05
C LEU A 909 18.38 34.76 -18.29
N ALA A 910 17.76 35.03 -19.44
CA ALA A 910 18.47 35.36 -20.66
C ALA A 910 18.89 36.84 -20.65
N ASP A 911 20.15 37.14 -21.01
CA ASP A 911 20.49 38.51 -21.41
C ASP A 911 19.83 38.75 -22.77
N GLU A 912 18.87 39.67 -22.80
CA GLU A 912 18.16 40.09 -24.02
C GLU A 912 19.13 40.46 -25.15
N LYS A 913 20.33 40.95 -24.82
CA LYS A 913 21.35 41.31 -25.81
C LYS A 913 22.01 40.11 -26.49
N GLU A 914 21.94 38.93 -25.90
CA GLU A 914 22.51 37.68 -26.43
C GLU A 914 21.49 36.83 -27.19
N LEU A 915 20.20 37.18 -27.12
CA LEU A 915 19.12 36.48 -27.83
C LEU A 915 19.11 36.83 -29.33
N ALA A 916 18.96 35.80 -30.17
CA ALA A 916 18.79 35.98 -31.60
C ALA A 916 17.47 36.70 -31.93
N ALA A 917 17.51 37.62 -32.90
CA ALA A 917 16.34 38.39 -33.33
C ALA A 917 15.18 37.46 -33.76
N GLY A 918 13.97 37.76 -33.29
CA GLY A 918 12.75 36.99 -33.56
C GLY A 918 12.45 35.86 -32.59
N ARG A 919 13.24 35.66 -31.52
CA ARG A 919 12.91 34.74 -30.41
C ARG A 919 12.13 35.48 -29.31
N PRO A 920 11.15 34.83 -28.66
CA PRO A 920 10.50 35.38 -27.48
C PRO A 920 11.51 35.48 -26.32
N THR A 921 11.44 36.55 -25.53
CA THR A 921 12.38 36.79 -24.43
C THR A 921 12.10 36.00 -23.16
N GLY A 922 10.87 35.48 -23.01
CA GLY A 922 10.37 34.99 -21.72
C GLY A 922 9.26 35.89 -21.16
N ASP A 923 9.39 37.19 -21.41
CA ASP A 923 8.64 38.23 -20.72
C ASP A 923 7.28 38.49 -21.37
N PHE A 924 6.27 38.74 -20.54
CA PHE A 924 4.94 39.05 -21.04
C PHE A 924 4.10 39.92 -20.12
N ARG A 925 3.11 40.59 -20.73
CA ARG A 925 2.06 41.33 -20.02
C ARG A 925 0.70 40.69 -20.28
N GLY A 926 -0.03 40.37 -19.22
CA GLY A 926 -1.38 39.81 -19.28
C GLY A 926 -2.41 40.83 -18.80
N THR A 927 -3.59 40.84 -19.44
CA THR A 927 -4.76 41.58 -18.99
C THR A 927 -5.98 40.69 -19.09
N VAL A 928 -6.66 40.47 -17.96
CA VAL A 928 -7.86 39.65 -17.89
C VAL A 928 -9.04 40.51 -17.42
N LEU A 929 -10.14 40.45 -18.16
CA LEU A 929 -11.41 41.04 -17.80
C LEU A 929 -12.42 39.92 -17.61
N ALA A 930 -13.17 39.93 -16.51
CA ALA A 930 -14.20 38.96 -16.23
C ALA A 930 -15.51 39.63 -15.79
N PHE A 931 -16.62 39.06 -16.23
CA PHE A 931 -17.97 39.38 -15.78
C PHE A 931 -18.65 38.06 -15.40
N GLN A 932 -19.28 38.00 -14.23
CA GLN A 932 -20.08 36.87 -13.79
C GLN A 932 -21.36 37.35 -13.10
N LEU A 933 -22.49 36.75 -13.47
CA LEU A 933 -23.77 36.84 -12.77
C LEU A 933 -24.01 35.50 -12.07
N THR A 934 -24.20 35.52 -10.75
CA THR A 934 -24.59 34.34 -9.98
C THR A 934 -26.00 34.53 -9.43
N ASN A 935 -26.85 33.52 -9.57
CA ASN A 935 -28.17 33.46 -8.94
C ASN A 935 -28.32 32.17 -8.13
N THR A 936 -28.77 32.27 -6.88
CA THR A 936 -28.98 31.11 -6.01
C THR A 936 -30.45 31.00 -5.59
N ARG A 937 -31.12 29.89 -5.92
CA ARG A 937 -32.55 29.69 -5.64
C ARG A 937 -32.82 28.28 -5.12
N PRO A 938 -33.66 28.11 -4.08
CA PRO A 938 -34.10 26.78 -3.68
C PRO A 938 -35.03 26.19 -4.76
N TYR A 939 -34.76 24.96 -5.18
CA TYR A 939 -35.52 24.24 -6.19
C TYR A 939 -35.52 22.73 -5.88
N LEU A 940 -36.70 22.13 -5.71
CA LEU A 940 -36.90 20.70 -5.40
C LEU A 940 -36.09 20.18 -4.19
N GLY A 941 -35.84 21.03 -3.20
CA GLY A 941 -35.06 20.66 -2.01
C GLY A 941 -33.55 20.89 -2.12
N TYR A 942 -33.06 21.32 -3.29
CA TYR A 942 -31.66 21.71 -3.52
C TYR A 942 -31.51 23.24 -3.56
N SER A 943 -30.34 23.75 -3.19
CA SER A 943 -29.90 25.12 -3.48
C SER A 943 -29.29 25.18 -4.88
N LEU A 944 -30.07 25.63 -5.86
CA LEU A 944 -29.64 25.72 -7.25
C LEU A 944 -28.89 27.03 -7.48
N THR A 945 -27.61 26.94 -7.84
CA THR A 945 -26.74 28.08 -8.14
C THR A 945 -26.46 28.14 -9.65
N THR A 946 -26.99 29.14 -10.33
CA THR A 946 -26.74 29.40 -11.76
C THR A 946 -25.69 30.49 -11.90
N GLN A 947 -24.64 30.23 -12.68
CA GLN A 947 -23.59 31.18 -13.01
C GLN A 947 -23.52 31.40 -14.52
N LEU A 948 -23.56 32.66 -14.95
CA LEU A 948 -23.37 33.06 -16.34
C LEU A 948 -22.20 34.04 -16.37
N GLY A 949 -21.21 33.83 -17.24
CA GLY A 949 -20.07 34.72 -17.29
C GLY A 949 -19.31 34.75 -18.62
N ILE A 950 -18.49 35.78 -18.75
CA ILE A 950 -17.56 35.97 -19.87
C ILE A 950 -16.21 36.40 -19.28
N ARG A 951 -15.12 35.80 -19.76
CA ARG A 951 -13.73 36.18 -19.47
C ARG A 951 -13.01 36.48 -20.78
N TYR A 952 -12.26 37.56 -20.83
CA TYR A 952 -11.40 37.96 -21.94
C TYR A 952 -9.96 38.08 -21.42
N ASP A 953 -9.03 37.35 -22.03
CA ASP A 953 -7.60 37.41 -21.73
C ASP A 953 -6.86 37.95 -22.96
N ARG A 954 -6.05 38.99 -22.75
CA ARG A 954 -5.09 39.49 -23.72
C ARG A 954 -3.69 39.38 -23.13
N ARG A 955 -2.80 38.75 -23.88
CA ARG A 955 -1.38 38.58 -23.53
C ARG A 955 -0.50 39.19 -24.60
N SER A 956 0.52 39.93 -24.19
CA SER A 956 1.48 40.59 -25.07
C SER A 956 2.88 40.06 -24.76
N LEU A 957 3.40 39.20 -25.64
CA LEU A 957 4.69 38.52 -25.51
C LEU A 957 5.81 39.40 -26.07
N GLU A 958 6.91 39.54 -25.34
CA GLU A 958 8.07 40.27 -25.84
C GLU A 958 8.94 39.42 -26.76
N VAL A 959 9.31 39.99 -27.91
CA VAL A 959 10.08 39.34 -28.97
C VAL A 959 11.24 40.22 -29.35
N MET A 960 12.44 39.65 -29.35
CA MET A 960 13.66 40.41 -29.63
C MET A 960 13.65 41.02 -31.03
N GLY A 961 13.81 42.36 -31.09
CA GLY A 961 13.93 43.12 -32.33
C GLY A 961 12.63 43.26 -33.13
N ARG A 962 11.46 43.01 -32.53
CA ARG A 962 10.13 43.17 -33.14
C ARG A 962 9.15 43.81 -32.15
N GLU A 963 7.98 44.22 -32.65
CA GLU A 963 6.86 44.57 -31.78
C GLU A 963 6.37 43.34 -31.01
N ARG A 964 5.80 43.56 -29.81
CA ARG A 964 5.25 42.49 -28.97
C ARG A 964 4.17 41.71 -29.74
N GLU A 965 4.16 40.39 -29.56
CA GLU A 965 3.15 39.50 -30.17
C GLU A 965 1.94 39.40 -29.25
N ASP A 966 0.80 39.92 -29.70
CA ASP A 966 -0.46 39.86 -28.96
C ASP A 966 -1.22 38.55 -29.23
N ARG A 967 -1.60 37.86 -28.16
CA ARG A 967 -2.47 36.68 -28.15
C ARG A 967 -3.71 36.99 -27.33
N THR A 968 -4.88 36.70 -27.89
CA THR A 968 -6.16 36.91 -27.20
C THR A 968 -6.91 35.61 -27.08
N SER A 969 -7.53 35.38 -25.92
CA SER A 969 -8.45 34.27 -25.70
C SER A 969 -9.70 34.77 -24.98
N GLY A 970 -10.80 34.03 -25.14
CA GLY A 970 -12.07 34.35 -24.52
C GLY A 970 -12.78 33.09 -24.06
N LEU A 971 -13.50 33.19 -22.95
CA LEU A 971 -14.34 32.15 -22.40
C LEU A 971 -15.72 32.75 -22.15
N ALA A 972 -16.77 32.09 -22.62
CA ALA A 972 -18.15 32.39 -22.24
C ALA A 972 -18.76 31.11 -21.68
N PHE A 973 -19.43 31.19 -20.54
CA PHE A 973 -19.95 30.01 -19.85
C PHE A 973 -21.31 30.25 -19.21
N LEU A 974 -22.09 29.18 -19.10
CA LEU A 974 -23.30 29.07 -18.30
C LEU A 974 -23.20 27.74 -17.54
N SER A 975 -23.19 27.80 -16.22
CA SER A 975 -23.10 26.64 -15.35
C SER A 975 -24.25 26.65 -14.35
N VAL A 976 -24.81 25.48 -14.06
CA VAL A 976 -25.89 25.32 -13.09
C VAL A 976 -25.48 24.22 -12.12
N PHE A 977 -25.33 24.59 -10.86
CA PHE A 977 -24.96 23.70 -9.77
C PHE A 977 -26.18 23.44 -8.89
N ALA A 978 -26.36 22.20 -8.44
CA ALA A 978 -27.38 21.84 -7.46
C ALA A 978 -26.68 21.34 -6.18
N GLY A 979 -26.67 22.17 -5.14
CA GLY A 979 -26.15 21.82 -3.82
C GLY A 979 -27.26 21.39 -2.87
N LEU A 980 -26.96 20.55 -1.88
CA LEU A 980 -27.87 20.18 -0.80
C LEU A 980 -27.91 21.23 0.32
#